data_AF-A0A0R3RJ42-F1
#
_entry.id   AF-A0A0R3RJ42-F1
#
_cell.length_a   1.000
_cell.length_b   1.000
_cell.length_c   1.000
_cell.angle_alpha   90.00
_cell.angle_beta   90.00
_cell.angle_gamma   90.00
#
_symmetry.space_group_name_H-M   'P 1'
#
loop_
_entity.id
_entity.type
_entity.pdbx_description
1 polymer ?
#
loop_
_entity_poly.entity_id
_entity_poly.type
_entity_poly.pdbx_seq_one_letter_code
_entity_poly.pdbx_strand_id
1 'polypeptide(L)'
;MRDVIGQLAEDKRELAQENETLKNESAAVVRICENLKSELQKAEWTITILRERVSRITLEETVEDYEAIRSMDEEILETQREAEKELREELDLTNSRINNLLVQIKVYGEQVDEYERMIIKFRRKIGELNEEIQERQDEIISLNEQLKGEEDNNIMSMQSTQLTTATRTFAEIVDREVYALELKYEIELSNYLKAFLPDNFSKPGGDGDAILLTIRFSRLSAKTTLLIKLLNLKYPPAPGGIRREHVTKSHKAEQWAHCAKFSFLLSNFGCAVRQCERYHEKCFSVVRRCTVERLLRLAPLQSDIAREEGIIDQYIDLLRNDKFDENISLDGVNKAINYLKNVLSVHFSREWYDSRQLFLDVCAQLLQGLFWVKINAQRIIFTLSHIIESSSTKEYMESVLAWVERCEQLCIRLKNRISIGENLIFTQDLEIELANWNTVFKNVASIFDSVCSVANIQLSTNIEAESLEENCIQEALLYSVEKVHGALNGAEVTEVINEYMRTVQNVITNLIDKFDNQELLGSTVDKSVLSPLMERANARRQDALEAEKLCWNLEKKENEITELKMNLRAKLDDISNYKVRLEMAENKIESLEKVDETEMQKLYSQNDDLRDQLRKAKIEYEDTLETLQHEIDVCEKENCELRNRARTISKKQLQTINLAMNHSKMQATLSPTDSNPSTPKQFNEVAYLEYELKETKLALEWACQHIRQLKANERLQMLNLMDSITFPSDISGPLTLLSVQASKKDELDELCRRAENILADSRFYQIPYVADISQSKSKQDLEKKKFLGNIAHINQRIADVLRIDIHRFCYKYRQSREWPSLFENIKSITSYNRKDFPSALNFLLQKEERTEIHRLKGVHSVAYKNAFESLFGNLNTEQKRTESTEIAVYV
;
A
#
# COMPACT_ATOMS: atom_id res chain seq x y z
N MET A 1 96.83 183.13 -47.51
CA MET A 1 96.60 183.49 -46.09
C MET A 1 95.33 184.34 -45.87
N ARG A 2 94.42 184.51 -46.85
CA ARG A 2 93.18 185.30 -46.65
C ARG A 2 91.94 184.43 -46.39
N ASP A 3 91.86 183.24 -46.99
CA ASP A 3 90.60 182.48 -47.03
C ASP A 3 90.39 181.52 -45.85
N VAL A 4 91.47 181.15 -45.12
CA VAL A 4 91.41 180.24 -43.95
C VAL A 4 90.55 180.80 -42.80
N ILE A 5 90.34 182.12 -42.74
CA ILE A 5 89.53 182.78 -41.70
C ILE A 5 88.03 182.64 -41.98
N GLY A 6 87.62 182.36 -43.22
CA GLY A 6 86.20 182.18 -43.56
C GLY A 6 85.58 180.93 -42.90
N GLN A 7 86.30 179.81 -42.94
CA GLN A 7 85.80 178.51 -42.48
C GLN A 7 85.36 178.54 -41.01
N LEU A 8 86.21 179.09 -40.13
CA LEU A 8 85.99 179.17 -38.68
C LEU A 8 84.77 180.01 -38.24
N ALA A 9 84.15 180.76 -39.15
CA ALA A 9 82.93 181.50 -38.87
C ALA A 9 81.65 180.67 -39.08
N GLU A 10 81.69 179.66 -39.95
CA GLU A 10 80.54 178.83 -40.31
C GLU A 10 80.35 177.70 -39.29
N ASP A 11 81.43 176.98 -38.94
CA ASP A 11 81.44 175.88 -37.96
C ASP A 11 80.77 176.26 -36.62
N LYS A 12 80.91 177.54 -36.20
CA LYS A 12 80.33 178.05 -34.95
C LYS A 12 78.82 178.26 -35.03
N ARG A 13 78.25 178.44 -36.22
CA ARG A 13 76.80 178.60 -36.43
C ARG A 13 76.09 177.25 -36.32
N GLU A 14 76.70 176.17 -36.82
CA GLU A 14 76.13 174.81 -36.76
C GLU A 14 75.95 174.33 -35.31
N LEU A 15 76.99 174.46 -34.47
CA LEU A 15 76.97 174.05 -33.05
C LEU A 15 75.89 174.75 -32.19
N ALA A 16 75.45 175.96 -32.58
CA ALA A 16 74.36 176.65 -31.90
C ALA A 16 73.00 176.03 -32.25
N GLN A 17 72.84 175.58 -33.50
CA GLN A 17 71.60 175.03 -34.04
C GLN A 17 71.36 173.59 -33.55
N GLU A 18 72.42 172.78 -33.45
CA GLU A 18 72.39 171.40 -32.91
C GLU A 18 71.98 171.35 -31.42
N ASN A 19 72.33 172.37 -30.63
CA ASN A 19 72.00 172.42 -29.21
C ASN A 19 70.50 172.73 -28.97
N GLU A 20 69.86 173.47 -29.90
CA GLU A 20 68.44 173.77 -29.84
C GLU A 20 67.56 172.59 -30.32
N THR A 21 68.05 171.72 -31.22
CA THR A 21 67.38 170.46 -31.55
C THR A 21 67.38 169.47 -30.39
N LEU A 22 68.54 169.23 -29.76
CA LEU A 22 68.68 168.32 -28.61
C LEU A 22 67.73 168.65 -27.44
N LYS A 23 67.50 169.95 -27.18
CA LYS A 23 66.57 170.40 -26.13
C LYS A 23 65.11 170.05 -26.45
N ASN A 24 64.71 170.16 -27.72
CA ASN A 24 63.35 169.83 -28.16
C ASN A 24 63.11 168.31 -28.14
N GLU A 25 64.12 167.51 -28.49
CA GLU A 25 64.10 166.05 -28.38
C GLU A 25 63.91 165.59 -26.93
N SER A 26 64.65 166.16 -25.98
CA SER A 26 64.50 165.87 -24.55
C SER A 26 63.07 166.16 -24.04
N ALA A 27 62.46 167.27 -24.48
CA ALA A 27 61.07 167.64 -24.14
C ALA A 27 59.99 166.79 -24.87
N ALA A 28 60.38 165.98 -25.85
CA ALA A 28 59.53 164.94 -26.43
C ALA A 28 59.64 163.63 -25.61
N VAL A 29 60.86 163.22 -25.24
CA VAL A 29 61.12 161.99 -24.45
C VAL A 29 60.34 161.97 -23.13
N VAL A 30 60.30 163.06 -22.37
CA VAL A 30 59.56 163.10 -21.09
C VAL A 30 58.07 162.83 -21.28
N ARG A 31 57.44 163.42 -22.30
CA ARG A 31 56.01 163.20 -22.60
C ARG A 31 55.72 161.78 -23.11
N ILE A 32 56.69 161.15 -23.77
CA ILE A 32 56.62 159.72 -24.12
C ILE A 32 56.61 158.87 -22.84
N CYS A 33 57.50 159.14 -21.88
CA CYS A 33 57.56 158.41 -20.60
C CYS A 33 56.27 158.51 -19.76
N GLU A 34 55.63 159.67 -19.70
CA GLU A 34 54.37 159.84 -18.94
C GLU A 34 53.20 159.08 -19.60
N ASN A 35 53.11 159.10 -20.92
CA ASN A 35 52.13 158.29 -21.67
C ASN A 35 52.35 156.79 -21.42
N LEU A 36 53.59 156.30 -21.56
CA LEU A 36 53.96 154.90 -21.29
C LEU A 36 53.58 154.46 -19.87
N LYS A 37 53.69 155.33 -18.87
CA LYS A 37 53.26 155.03 -17.48
C LYS A 37 51.74 154.91 -17.36
N SER A 38 50.96 155.73 -18.07
CA SER A 38 49.50 155.61 -18.10
C SER A 38 49.03 154.33 -18.80
N GLU A 39 49.75 153.91 -19.84
CA GLU A 39 49.48 152.63 -20.53
C GLU A 39 49.84 151.42 -19.67
N LEU A 40 50.96 151.48 -18.92
CA LEU A 40 51.38 150.42 -18.00
C LEU A 40 50.30 150.11 -16.94
N GLN A 41 49.74 151.13 -16.28
CA GLN A 41 48.70 150.91 -15.26
C GLN A 41 47.39 150.34 -15.84
N LYS A 42 47.05 150.69 -17.08
CA LYS A 42 45.91 150.07 -17.80
C LYS A 42 46.19 148.60 -18.11
N ALA A 43 47.43 148.26 -18.47
CA ALA A 43 47.85 146.88 -18.68
C ALA A 43 47.77 146.05 -17.39
N GLU A 44 48.25 146.56 -16.25
CA GLU A 44 48.21 145.86 -14.95
C GLU A 44 46.78 145.51 -14.49
N TRP A 45 45.84 146.47 -14.60
CA TRP A 45 44.43 146.23 -14.30
C TRP A 45 43.80 145.19 -15.25
N THR A 46 44.12 145.29 -16.55
CA THR A 46 43.66 144.34 -17.57
C THR A 46 44.19 142.92 -17.31
N ILE A 47 45.46 142.78 -16.93
CA ILE A 47 46.10 141.50 -16.56
C ILE A 47 45.39 140.85 -15.37
N THR A 48 44.93 141.64 -14.40
CA THR A 48 44.24 141.13 -13.20
C THR A 48 42.88 140.52 -13.57
N ILE A 49 42.06 141.24 -14.34
CA ILE A 49 40.76 140.75 -14.82
C ILE A 49 40.93 139.54 -15.76
N LEU A 50 41.96 139.54 -16.61
CA LEU A 50 42.30 138.38 -17.45
C LEU A 50 42.68 137.16 -16.60
N ARG A 51 43.39 137.33 -15.47
CA ARG A 51 43.74 136.22 -14.57
C ARG A 51 42.52 135.60 -13.90
N GLU A 52 41.60 136.40 -13.37
CA GLU A 52 40.36 135.88 -12.79
C GLU A 52 39.50 135.18 -13.85
N ARG A 53 39.41 135.75 -15.06
CA ARG A 53 38.69 135.14 -16.18
C ARG A 53 39.30 133.82 -16.62
N VAL A 54 40.63 133.72 -16.70
CA VAL A 54 41.34 132.45 -16.98
C VAL A 54 41.06 131.43 -15.87
N SER A 55 41.15 131.81 -14.59
CA SER A 55 40.90 130.89 -13.48
C SER A 55 39.45 130.39 -13.41
N ARG A 56 38.49 131.20 -13.87
CA ARG A 56 37.09 130.78 -14.02
C ARG A 56 36.92 129.81 -15.19
N ILE A 57 37.49 130.14 -16.36
CA ILE A 57 37.51 129.27 -17.54
C ILE A 57 38.08 127.89 -17.17
N THR A 58 39.22 127.81 -16.48
CA THR A 58 39.80 126.52 -16.08
C THR A 58 38.94 125.71 -15.10
N LEU A 59 38.05 126.36 -14.33
CA LEU A 59 37.10 125.64 -13.47
C LEU A 59 35.86 125.18 -14.25
N GLU A 60 35.37 126.02 -15.17
CA GLU A 60 34.30 125.68 -16.11
C GLU A 60 34.72 124.49 -16.98
N GLU A 61 35.92 124.52 -17.57
CA GLU A 61 36.56 123.40 -18.29
C GLU A 61 36.60 122.11 -17.44
N THR A 62 37.06 122.16 -16.18
CA THR A 62 37.08 120.93 -15.34
C THR A 62 35.69 120.41 -14.96
N VAL A 63 34.65 121.26 -14.94
CA VAL A 63 33.27 120.79 -14.72
C VAL A 63 32.71 120.17 -15.99
N GLU A 64 32.98 120.76 -17.16
CA GLU A 64 32.66 120.16 -18.46
C GLU A 64 33.35 118.79 -18.63
N ASP A 65 34.62 118.64 -18.20
CA ASP A 65 35.32 117.34 -18.15
C ASP A 65 34.59 116.32 -17.25
N TYR A 66 34.19 116.71 -16.03
CA TYR A 66 33.47 115.80 -15.12
C TYR A 66 32.06 115.45 -15.60
N GLU A 67 31.34 116.36 -16.24
CA GLU A 67 30.03 116.08 -16.84
C GLU A 67 30.16 115.20 -18.08
N ALA A 68 31.22 115.37 -18.89
CA ALA A 68 31.55 114.47 -19.99
C ALA A 68 31.89 113.06 -19.50
N ILE A 69 32.70 112.92 -18.44
CA ILE A 69 32.99 111.63 -17.80
C ILE A 69 31.69 110.99 -17.28
N ARG A 70 30.83 111.73 -16.58
CA ARG A 70 29.57 111.17 -16.07
C ARG A 70 28.62 110.74 -17.21
N SER A 71 28.56 111.50 -18.31
CA SER A 71 27.80 111.12 -19.50
C SER A 71 28.35 109.84 -20.13
N MET A 72 29.67 109.66 -20.13
CA MET A 72 30.34 108.45 -20.63
C MET A 72 30.09 107.25 -19.71
N ASP A 73 30.13 107.42 -18.38
CA ASP A 73 29.76 106.39 -17.41
C ASP A 73 28.29 105.97 -17.56
N GLU A 74 27.38 106.90 -17.83
CA GLU A 74 25.95 106.62 -18.04
C GLU A 74 25.69 105.87 -19.37
N GLU A 75 26.43 106.21 -20.44
CA GLU A 75 26.45 105.45 -21.70
C GLU A 75 27.06 104.05 -21.55
N ILE A 76 28.13 103.91 -20.76
CA ILE A 76 28.74 102.62 -20.40
C ILE A 76 27.77 101.76 -19.56
N LEU A 77 27.01 102.37 -18.64
CA LEU A 77 26.01 101.66 -17.83
C LEU A 77 24.73 101.30 -18.60
N GLU A 78 24.41 102.00 -19.69
CA GLU A 78 23.32 101.58 -20.59
C GLU A 78 23.79 100.45 -21.52
N THR A 79 24.94 100.59 -22.17
CA THR A 79 25.49 99.54 -23.05
C THR A 79 25.81 98.24 -22.30
N GLN A 80 26.24 98.30 -21.03
CA GLN A 80 26.34 97.11 -20.17
C GLN A 80 24.99 96.46 -19.88
N ARG A 81 23.92 97.24 -19.73
CA ARG A 81 22.57 96.75 -19.44
C ARG A 81 21.89 96.17 -20.68
N GLU A 82 22.15 96.76 -21.85
CA GLU A 82 21.75 96.22 -23.15
C GLU A 82 22.47 94.89 -23.42
N ALA A 83 23.78 94.81 -23.18
CA ALA A 83 24.55 93.57 -23.30
C ALA A 83 24.12 92.48 -22.29
N GLU A 84 23.82 92.85 -21.02
CA GLU A 84 23.27 91.90 -20.06
C GLU A 84 21.89 91.38 -20.51
N LYS A 85 21.06 92.25 -21.06
CA LYS A 85 19.75 91.89 -21.61
C LYS A 85 19.88 90.96 -22.82
N GLU A 86 20.78 91.24 -23.75
CA GLU A 86 21.08 90.39 -24.92
C GLU A 86 21.55 88.99 -24.47
N LEU A 87 22.48 88.91 -23.52
CA LEU A 87 22.94 87.63 -22.95
C LEU A 87 21.83 86.86 -22.22
N ARG A 88 20.88 87.55 -21.58
CA ARG A 88 19.68 86.92 -20.99
C ARG A 88 18.72 86.40 -22.07
N GLU A 89 18.51 87.14 -23.15
CA GLU A 89 17.70 86.69 -24.29
C GLU A 89 18.35 85.49 -25.02
N GLU A 90 19.68 85.46 -25.19
CA GLU A 90 20.41 84.28 -25.66
C GLU A 90 20.27 83.08 -24.69
N LEU A 91 20.32 83.32 -23.38
CA LEU A 91 20.14 82.28 -22.37
C LEU A 91 18.72 81.67 -22.42
N ASP A 92 17.67 82.49 -22.58
CA ASP A 92 16.30 81.99 -22.71
C ASP A 92 16.06 81.28 -24.05
N LEU A 93 16.68 81.72 -25.14
CA LEU A 93 16.66 81.03 -26.44
C LEU A 93 17.38 79.67 -26.36
N THR A 94 18.54 79.59 -25.71
CA THR A 94 19.29 78.34 -25.54
C THR A 94 18.60 77.38 -24.57
N ASN A 95 18.05 77.87 -23.46
CA ASN A 95 17.19 77.08 -22.56
C ASN A 95 15.95 76.53 -23.30
N SER A 96 15.30 77.35 -24.11
CA SER A 96 14.17 76.92 -24.95
C SER A 96 14.58 75.83 -25.94
N ARG A 97 15.78 75.94 -26.55
CA ARG A 97 16.34 74.91 -27.43
C ARG A 97 16.67 73.61 -26.68
N ILE A 98 17.24 73.70 -25.48
CA ILE A 98 17.53 72.54 -24.62
C ILE A 98 16.23 71.82 -24.24
N ASN A 99 15.19 72.54 -23.81
CA ASN A 99 13.90 71.95 -23.47
C ASN A 99 13.23 71.24 -24.67
N ASN A 100 13.30 71.82 -25.88
CA ASN A 100 12.82 71.16 -27.09
C ASN A 100 13.60 69.87 -27.41
N LEU A 101 14.94 69.88 -27.23
CA LEU A 101 15.77 68.68 -27.41
C LEU A 101 15.45 67.59 -26.35
N LEU A 102 15.22 67.96 -25.10
CA LEU A 102 14.82 67.02 -24.05
C LEU A 102 13.46 66.38 -24.34
N VAL A 103 12.49 67.14 -24.87
CA VAL A 103 11.21 66.59 -25.33
C VAL A 103 11.40 65.63 -26.51
N GLN A 104 12.25 65.97 -27.49
CA GLN A 104 12.58 65.05 -28.59
C GLN A 104 13.24 63.75 -28.09
N ILE A 105 14.21 63.85 -27.17
CA ILE A 105 14.86 62.68 -26.55
C ILE A 105 13.82 61.80 -25.85
N LYS A 106 12.85 62.38 -25.13
CA LYS A 106 11.77 61.61 -24.49
C LYS A 106 10.88 60.89 -25.51
N VAL A 107 10.50 61.55 -26.60
CA VAL A 107 9.70 60.93 -27.68
C VAL A 107 10.47 59.79 -28.37
N TYR A 108 11.77 59.96 -28.63
CA TYR A 108 12.60 58.88 -29.17
C TYR A 108 12.77 57.73 -28.18
N GLY A 109 12.85 58.00 -26.87
CA GLY A 109 12.84 56.96 -25.84
C GLY A 109 11.55 56.14 -25.84
N GLU A 110 10.39 56.80 -25.80
CA GLU A 110 9.07 56.13 -25.88
C GLU A 110 8.89 55.31 -27.18
N GLN A 111 9.51 55.75 -28.28
CA GLN A 111 9.55 55.03 -29.54
C GLN A 111 10.49 53.80 -29.50
N VAL A 112 11.66 53.91 -28.87
CA VAL A 112 12.56 52.77 -28.62
C VAL A 112 11.87 51.72 -27.76
N ASP A 113 11.19 52.13 -26.68
CA ASP A 113 10.46 51.19 -25.81
C ASP A 113 9.38 50.39 -26.58
N GLU A 114 8.69 51.00 -27.56
CA GLU A 114 7.73 50.25 -28.40
C GLU A 114 8.43 49.34 -29.42
N TYR A 115 9.58 49.75 -29.96
CA TYR A 115 10.39 48.86 -30.79
C TYR A 115 10.94 47.67 -29.99
N GLU A 116 11.36 47.85 -28.74
CA GLU A 116 11.74 46.72 -27.87
C GLU A 116 10.55 45.80 -27.58
N ARG A 117 9.38 46.36 -27.22
CA ARG A 117 8.13 45.57 -27.07
C ARG A 117 7.76 44.84 -28.36
N MET A 118 8.04 45.40 -29.53
CA MET A 118 7.81 44.77 -30.84
C MET A 118 8.84 43.66 -31.13
N ILE A 119 10.11 43.89 -30.85
CA ILE A 119 11.20 42.90 -30.97
C ILE A 119 10.93 41.70 -30.08
N ILE A 120 10.47 41.89 -28.83
CA ILE A 120 10.09 40.79 -27.92
C ILE A 120 8.93 39.96 -28.50
N LYS A 121 7.91 40.61 -29.08
CA LYS A 121 6.79 39.92 -29.77
C LYS A 121 7.29 39.11 -30.98
N PHE A 122 8.22 39.66 -31.78
CA PHE A 122 8.82 38.94 -32.90
C PHE A 122 9.71 37.78 -32.45
N ARG A 123 10.56 37.95 -31.43
CA ARG A 123 11.39 36.87 -30.85
C ARG A 123 10.54 35.69 -30.41
N ARG A 124 9.42 35.93 -29.70
CA ARG A 124 8.46 34.87 -29.34
C ARG A 124 7.87 34.18 -30.58
N LYS A 125 7.41 34.93 -31.58
CA LYS A 125 6.83 34.33 -32.81
C LYS A 125 7.88 33.56 -33.63
N ILE A 126 9.15 33.94 -33.58
CA ILE A 126 10.26 33.18 -34.19
C ILE A 126 10.50 31.88 -33.41
N GLY A 127 10.46 31.90 -32.07
CA GLY A 127 10.51 30.67 -31.25
C GLY A 127 9.38 29.71 -31.61
N GLU A 128 8.13 30.16 -31.58
CA GLU A 128 6.95 29.38 -31.96
C GLU A 128 7.08 28.79 -33.39
N LEU A 129 7.63 29.55 -34.35
CA LEU A 129 7.83 29.07 -35.72
C LEU A 129 8.98 28.07 -35.82
N ASN A 130 10.06 28.24 -35.06
CA ASN A 130 11.16 27.26 -35.02
C ASN A 130 10.71 25.94 -34.41
N GLU A 131 9.84 25.97 -33.40
CA GLU A 131 9.22 24.78 -32.81
C GLU A 131 8.29 24.08 -33.81
N GLU A 132 7.39 24.82 -34.46
CA GLU A 132 6.50 24.31 -35.53
C GLU A 132 7.29 23.75 -36.73
N ILE A 133 8.43 24.36 -37.07
CA ILE A 133 9.36 23.86 -38.09
C ILE A 133 10.06 22.58 -37.61
N GLN A 134 10.50 22.51 -36.35
CA GLN A 134 11.18 21.34 -35.81
C GLN A 134 10.22 20.15 -35.67
N GLU A 135 8.99 20.37 -35.23
CA GLU A 135 7.92 19.35 -35.25
C GLU A 135 7.70 18.81 -36.66
N ARG A 136 7.51 19.67 -37.66
CA ARG A 136 7.39 19.21 -39.06
C ARG A 136 8.65 18.50 -39.57
N GLN A 137 9.84 18.90 -39.14
CA GLN A 137 11.06 18.17 -39.50
C GLN A 137 11.06 16.78 -38.88
N ASP A 138 10.80 16.65 -37.58
CA ASP A 138 10.75 15.37 -36.87
C ASP A 138 9.65 14.45 -37.42
N GLU A 139 8.48 15.00 -37.77
CA GLU A 139 7.42 14.30 -38.50
C GLU A 139 7.90 13.85 -39.88
N ILE A 140 8.53 14.71 -40.68
CA ILE A 140 9.08 14.36 -41.99
C ILE A 140 10.16 13.29 -41.86
N ILE A 141 10.98 13.31 -40.80
CA ILE A 141 12.01 12.29 -40.53
C ILE A 141 11.34 10.97 -40.17
N SER A 142 10.35 10.99 -39.26
CA SER A 142 9.59 9.80 -38.86
C SER A 142 8.84 9.19 -40.05
N LEU A 143 8.22 10.03 -40.90
CA LEU A 143 7.57 9.61 -42.14
C LEU A 143 8.57 9.09 -43.16
N ASN A 144 9.80 9.61 -43.25
CA ASN A 144 10.84 9.06 -44.13
C ASN A 144 11.42 7.73 -43.60
N GLU A 145 11.48 7.51 -42.28
CA GLU A 145 11.82 6.20 -41.70
C GLU A 145 10.69 5.19 -41.89
N GLN A 146 9.43 5.62 -41.72
CA GLN A 146 8.25 4.81 -42.03
C GLN A 146 8.20 4.46 -43.53
N LEU A 147 8.38 5.42 -44.44
CA LEU A 147 8.43 5.17 -45.89
C LEU A 147 9.57 4.23 -46.31
N LYS A 148 10.72 4.27 -45.63
CA LYS A 148 11.81 3.29 -45.81
C LYS A 148 11.49 1.90 -45.27
N GLY A 149 10.53 1.78 -44.35
CA GLY A 149 9.93 0.50 -43.94
C GLY A 149 8.71 0.09 -44.77
N GLU A 150 8.02 1.04 -45.40
CA GLU A 150 6.80 0.84 -46.20
C GLU A 150 7.07 0.60 -47.70
N GLU A 151 8.33 0.54 -48.16
CA GLU A 151 8.66 0.06 -49.52
C GLU A 151 8.07 -1.34 -49.80
N ASP A 152 7.76 -2.11 -48.75
CA ASP A 152 7.09 -3.42 -48.82
C ASP A 152 5.55 -3.39 -48.67
N ASN A 153 4.89 -2.30 -48.24
CA ASN A 153 3.42 -2.31 -47.96
C ASN A 153 2.63 -0.98 -48.10
N ASN A 154 2.57 -0.48 -49.34
CA ASN A 154 1.41 0.11 -50.04
C ASN A 154 0.36 1.00 -49.31
N ILE A 155 0.01 2.11 -49.97
CA ILE A 155 -0.78 3.30 -49.56
C ILE A 155 -2.19 3.02 -48.96
N MET A 156 -2.70 1.79 -49.05
CA MET A 156 -3.89 1.38 -48.28
C MET A 156 -3.66 1.36 -46.76
N SER A 157 -2.40 1.44 -46.28
CA SER A 157 -2.07 1.55 -44.86
C SER A 157 -2.78 2.75 -44.22
N MET A 158 -2.43 4.00 -44.56
CA MET A 158 -2.83 5.20 -43.81
C MET A 158 -4.33 5.35 -43.55
N GLN A 159 -5.19 5.08 -44.54
CA GLN A 159 -6.65 5.21 -44.36
C GLN A 159 -7.21 4.10 -43.47
N SER A 160 -6.62 2.89 -43.53
CA SER A 160 -6.85 1.82 -42.56
C SER A 160 -6.29 2.18 -41.18
N THR A 161 -5.12 2.82 -41.09
CA THR A 161 -4.52 3.26 -39.82
C THR A 161 -5.39 4.32 -39.14
N GLN A 162 -5.98 5.26 -39.89
CA GLN A 162 -6.93 6.24 -39.35
C GLN A 162 -8.23 5.58 -38.90
N LEU A 163 -8.78 4.64 -39.67
CA LEU A 163 -10.01 3.93 -39.29
C LEU A 163 -9.79 2.99 -38.09
N THR A 164 -8.65 2.29 -38.03
CA THR A 164 -8.29 1.40 -36.91
C THR A 164 -7.86 2.17 -35.66
N THR A 165 -7.21 3.33 -35.76
CA THR A 165 -6.99 4.21 -34.58
C THR A 165 -8.27 4.87 -34.10
N ALA A 166 -9.21 5.26 -34.98
CA ALA A 166 -10.55 5.69 -34.59
C ALA A 166 -11.35 4.55 -33.92
N THR A 167 -11.25 3.32 -34.44
CA THR A 167 -11.86 2.12 -33.84
C THR A 167 -11.20 1.76 -32.50
N ARG A 168 -9.88 1.91 -32.39
CA ARG A 168 -9.11 1.64 -31.15
C ARG A 168 -9.39 2.68 -30.09
N THR A 169 -9.44 3.97 -30.42
CA THR A 169 -9.82 5.02 -29.47
C THR A 169 -11.30 4.90 -29.06
N PHE A 170 -12.20 4.47 -29.96
CA PHE A 170 -13.57 4.11 -29.58
C PHE A 170 -13.61 2.90 -28.63
N ALA A 171 -12.82 1.86 -28.87
CA ALA A 171 -12.68 0.71 -27.96
C ALA A 171 -12.09 1.14 -26.61
N GLU A 172 -11.00 1.91 -26.59
CA GLU A 172 -10.38 2.49 -25.39
C GLU A 172 -11.38 3.36 -24.59
N ILE A 173 -12.29 4.09 -25.26
CA ILE A 173 -13.37 4.84 -24.63
C ILE A 173 -14.44 3.89 -24.06
N VAL A 174 -14.89 2.90 -24.82
CA VAL A 174 -15.89 1.91 -24.33
C VAL A 174 -15.35 1.14 -23.13
N ASP A 175 -14.12 0.64 -23.20
CA ASP A 175 -13.42 -0.02 -22.11
C ASP A 175 -13.30 0.92 -20.89
N ARG A 176 -12.94 2.20 -21.10
CA ARG A 176 -12.88 3.20 -20.01
C ARG A 176 -14.24 3.42 -19.34
N GLU A 177 -15.33 3.52 -20.09
CA GLU A 177 -16.67 3.70 -19.52
C GLU A 177 -17.16 2.42 -18.82
N VAL A 178 -16.83 1.22 -19.35
CA VAL A 178 -17.07 -0.06 -18.68
C VAL A 178 -16.28 -0.13 -17.37
N TYR A 179 -14.98 0.13 -17.38
CA TYR A 179 -14.15 0.16 -16.16
C TYR A 179 -14.59 1.24 -15.18
N ALA A 180 -15.16 2.38 -15.64
CA ALA A 180 -15.72 3.40 -14.76
C ALA A 180 -17.02 2.92 -14.06
N LEU A 181 -17.87 2.17 -14.77
CA LEU A 181 -19.06 1.53 -14.19
C LEU A 181 -18.68 0.40 -13.23
N GLU A 182 -17.75 -0.47 -13.60
CA GLU A 182 -17.22 -1.52 -12.74
C GLU A 182 -16.58 -0.93 -11.47
N LEU A 183 -15.70 0.07 -11.61
CA LEU A 183 -15.07 0.76 -10.48
C LEU A 183 -16.10 1.43 -9.57
N LYS A 184 -17.17 2.01 -10.12
CA LYS A 184 -18.27 2.58 -9.32
C LYS A 184 -18.96 1.50 -8.48
N TYR A 185 -19.33 0.38 -9.08
CA TYR A 185 -20.01 -0.71 -8.36
C TYR A 185 -19.09 -1.47 -7.41
N GLU A 186 -17.79 -1.58 -7.69
CA GLU A 186 -16.78 -2.09 -6.75
C GLU A 186 -16.53 -1.14 -5.57
N ILE A 187 -16.60 0.19 -5.78
CA ILE A 187 -16.58 1.17 -4.67
C ILE A 187 -17.85 1.05 -3.81
N GLU A 188 -19.03 0.90 -4.42
CA GLU A 188 -20.29 0.65 -3.70
C GLU A 188 -20.21 -0.68 -2.91
N LEU A 189 -19.78 -1.78 -3.53
CA LEU A 189 -19.55 -3.08 -2.88
C LEU A 189 -18.53 -2.98 -1.75
N SER A 190 -17.40 -2.31 -1.95
CA SER A 190 -16.38 -2.07 -0.92
C SER A 190 -16.94 -1.30 0.27
N ASN A 191 -17.84 -0.33 0.03
CA ASN A 191 -18.49 0.44 1.09
C ASN A 191 -19.55 -0.37 1.84
N TYR A 192 -20.33 -1.21 1.16
CA TYR A 192 -21.22 -2.17 1.82
C TYR A 192 -20.43 -3.19 2.65
N LEU A 193 -19.33 -3.74 2.13
CA LEU A 193 -18.46 -4.67 2.86
C LEU A 193 -17.87 -4.03 4.12
N LYS A 194 -17.42 -2.77 4.07
CA LYS A 194 -16.95 -2.02 5.25
C LYS A 194 -18.03 -1.87 6.32
N ALA A 195 -19.31 -1.73 5.94
CA ALA A 195 -20.42 -1.61 6.89
C ALA A 195 -20.71 -2.91 7.67
N PHE A 196 -20.21 -4.07 7.21
CA PHE A 196 -20.27 -5.34 7.95
C PHE A 196 -19.04 -5.60 8.83
N LEU A 197 -18.04 -4.70 8.85
CA LEU A 197 -16.82 -4.88 9.65
C LEU A 197 -16.93 -4.15 11.01
N PRO A 198 -16.45 -4.73 12.12
CA PRO A 198 -16.55 -4.11 13.44
C PRO A 198 -15.79 -2.78 13.54
N ASP A 199 -16.24 -1.84 14.38
CA ASP A 199 -15.61 -0.51 14.57
C ASP A 199 -14.09 -0.55 14.83
N ASN A 200 -13.59 -1.62 15.45
CA ASN A 200 -12.16 -1.83 15.71
C ASN A 200 -11.31 -2.03 14.43
N PHE A 201 -11.93 -2.34 13.29
CA PHE A 201 -11.30 -2.38 11.97
C PHE A 201 -11.01 -0.96 11.44
N SER A 202 -11.95 -0.04 11.68
CA SER A 202 -11.99 1.32 11.11
C SER A 202 -11.39 2.41 12.01
N LYS A 203 -10.85 2.04 13.18
CA LYS A 203 -10.09 2.95 14.05
C LYS A 203 -8.70 3.23 13.45
N PRO A 204 -8.12 4.42 13.66
CA PRO A 204 -6.78 4.74 13.16
C PRO A 204 -5.72 3.80 13.77
N GLY A 205 -4.84 3.26 12.92
CA GLY A 205 -3.92 2.18 13.27
C GLY A 205 -4.57 0.78 13.34
N GLY A 206 -5.83 0.66 12.93
CA GLY A 206 -6.59 -0.59 12.89
C GLY A 206 -6.26 -1.48 11.69
N ASP A 207 -7.02 -2.56 11.55
CA ASP A 207 -6.80 -3.55 10.49
C ASP A 207 -7.13 -2.99 9.08
N GLY A 208 -8.04 -2.01 9.00
CA GLY A 208 -8.35 -1.29 7.76
C GLY A 208 -7.19 -0.45 7.25
N ASP A 209 -6.50 0.26 8.15
CA ASP A 209 -5.32 1.06 7.80
C ASP A 209 -4.16 0.17 7.34
N ALA A 210 -3.99 -1.01 7.93
CA ALA A 210 -3.02 -2.01 7.48
C ALA A 210 -3.31 -2.50 6.05
N ILE A 211 -4.58 -2.77 5.71
CA ILE A 211 -5.00 -3.13 4.34
C ILE A 211 -4.78 -1.98 3.36
N LEU A 212 -5.15 -0.76 3.75
CA LEU A 212 -4.94 0.44 2.94
C LEU A 212 -3.45 0.68 2.70
N LEU A 213 -2.60 0.52 3.72
CA LEU A 213 -1.14 0.61 3.58
C LEU A 213 -0.58 -0.46 2.63
N THR A 214 -1.06 -1.71 2.73
CA THR A 214 -0.71 -2.82 1.83
C THR A 214 -0.93 -2.41 0.37
N ILE A 215 -2.17 -2.06 0.03
CA ILE A 215 -2.59 -1.76 -1.34
C ILE A 215 -1.94 -0.47 -1.85
N ARG A 216 -1.69 0.50 -0.95
CA ARG A 216 -1.11 1.80 -1.31
C ARG A 216 0.32 1.69 -1.82
N PHE A 217 1.16 0.81 -1.27
CA PHE A 217 2.51 0.61 -1.81
C PHE A 217 2.47 0.08 -3.24
N SER A 218 1.68 -0.96 -3.53
CA SER A 218 1.50 -1.47 -4.89
C SER A 218 0.89 -0.46 -5.86
N ARG A 219 -0.12 0.29 -5.41
CA ARG A 219 -0.75 1.34 -6.22
C ARG A 219 0.22 2.48 -6.54
N LEU A 220 1.06 2.87 -5.57
CA LEU A 220 2.06 3.93 -5.71
C LEU A 220 3.21 3.48 -6.63
N SER A 221 3.65 2.23 -6.51
CA SER A 221 4.61 1.56 -7.39
C SER A 221 4.10 1.54 -8.84
N ALA A 222 2.85 1.11 -9.05
CA ALA A 222 2.19 1.07 -10.34
C ALA A 222 1.98 2.48 -10.94
N LYS A 223 1.51 3.46 -10.15
CA LYS A 223 1.39 4.88 -10.56
C LYS A 223 2.73 5.44 -11.03
N THR A 224 3.80 5.15 -10.31
CA THR A 224 5.15 5.62 -10.65
C THR A 224 5.63 5.05 -12.00
N THR A 225 5.41 3.74 -12.23
CA THR A 225 5.72 3.11 -13.52
C THR A 225 4.80 3.55 -14.66
N LEU A 226 3.52 3.84 -14.38
CA LEU A 226 2.59 4.44 -15.34
C LEU A 226 3.03 5.85 -15.73
N LEU A 227 3.43 6.68 -14.76
CA LEU A 227 3.88 8.05 -14.98
C LEU A 227 5.11 8.11 -15.91
N ILE A 228 6.10 7.22 -15.72
CA ILE A 228 7.24 7.08 -16.63
C ILE A 228 6.79 6.72 -18.06
N LYS A 229 5.79 5.83 -18.22
CA LYS A 229 5.24 5.48 -19.54
C LYS A 229 4.53 6.68 -20.19
N LEU A 230 3.74 7.44 -19.43
CA LEU A 230 3.01 8.61 -19.93
C LEU A 230 3.96 9.73 -20.36
N LEU A 231 5.05 9.98 -19.61
CA LEU A 231 6.10 10.93 -19.98
C LEU A 231 6.74 10.56 -21.33
N ASN A 232 7.15 9.30 -21.49
CA ASN A 232 7.78 8.81 -22.73
C ASN A 232 6.82 8.75 -23.93
N LEU A 233 5.50 8.73 -23.69
CA LEU A 233 4.47 8.83 -24.73
C LEU A 233 4.18 10.28 -25.13
N LYS A 234 4.25 11.23 -24.18
CA LYS A 234 4.03 12.67 -24.46
C LYS A 234 5.26 13.33 -25.07
N TYR A 235 6.46 12.97 -24.61
CA TYR A 235 7.73 13.52 -25.09
C TYR A 235 8.60 12.39 -25.70
N PRO A 236 8.19 11.82 -26.84
CA PRO A 236 8.98 10.78 -27.50
C PRO A 236 10.36 11.35 -27.92
N PRO A 237 11.45 10.57 -27.81
CA PRO A 237 12.76 10.97 -28.33
C PRO A 237 12.72 11.00 -29.87
N ALA A 238 13.39 12.00 -30.48
CA ALA A 238 13.39 12.15 -31.94
C ALA A 238 14.05 10.94 -32.67
N PRO A 239 13.56 10.56 -33.87
CA PRO A 239 14.17 9.49 -34.65
C PRO A 239 15.59 9.85 -35.11
N GLY A 240 16.54 8.94 -34.86
CA GLY A 240 17.97 9.19 -35.01
C GLY A 240 18.65 9.91 -33.82
N GLY A 241 17.91 10.30 -32.78
CA GLY A 241 18.45 10.91 -31.56
C GLY A 241 18.48 12.45 -31.56
N ILE A 242 19.11 13.03 -30.53
CA ILE A 242 19.22 14.49 -30.35
C ILE A 242 20.11 15.08 -31.44
N ARG A 243 19.79 16.31 -31.85
CA ARG A 243 20.47 17.08 -32.90
C ARG A 243 20.73 18.50 -32.44
N ARG A 244 21.53 19.28 -33.18
CA ARG A 244 21.92 20.64 -32.79
C ARG A 244 20.72 21.58 -32.70
N GLU A 245 19.84 21.50 -33.70
CA GLU A 245 18.60 22.27 -33.83
C GLU A 245 17.65 22.08 -32.63
N HIS A 246 17.62 20.89 -32.03
CA HIS A 246 16.87 20.60 -30.79
C HIS A 246 17.41 21.29 -29.53
N VAL A 247 18.64 21.82 -29.59
CA VAL A 247 19.36 22.44 -28.46
C VAL A 247 19.50 23.94 -28.67
N THR A 248 19.66 24.42 -29.91
CA THR A 248 19.91 25.84 -30.21
C THR A 248 18.72 26.57 -30.84
N LYS A 249 17.66 25.88 -31.28
CA LYS A 249 16.52 26.50 -32.00
C LYS A 249 15.13 26.15 -31.45
N SER A 250 15.03 25.18 -30.54
CA SER A 250 13.79 24.71 -29.91
C SER A 250 14.06 24.28 -28.47
N HIS A 251 13.04 24.32 -27.60
CA HIS A 251 13.16 23.85 -26.22
C HIS A 251 13.15 22.32 -26.07
N LYS A 252 12.90 21.54 -27.14
CA LYS A 252 12.77 20.07 -27.13
C LYS A 252 13.85 19.32 -26.34
N ALA A 253 15.13 19.68 -26.46
CA ALA A 253 16.19 18.99 -25.70
C ALA A 253 16.15 19.27 -24.18
N GLU A 254 15.55 20.38 -23.75
CA GLU A 254 15.35 20.71 -22.33
C GLU A 254 14.21 19.87 -21.73
N GLN A 255 13.07 19.75 -22.41
CA GLN A 255 11.98 18.84 -21.99
C GLN A 255 12.39 17.36 -22.04
N TRP A 256 13.21 16.90 -22.99
CA TRP A 256 13.76 15.54 -22.93
C TRP A 256 14.71 15.36 -21.73
N ALA A 257 15.56 16.35 -21.41
CA ALA A 257 16.44 16.29 -20.23
C ALA A 257 15.64 16.28 -18.93
N HIS A 258 14.60 17.11 -18.81
CA HIS A 258 13.69 17.16 -17.67
C HIS A 258 12.90 15.86 -17.51
N CYS A 259 12.36 15.29 -18.60
CA CYS A 259 11.68 14.00 -18.59
C CYS A 259 12.61 12.84 -18.19
N ALA A 260 13.88 12.86 -18.61
CA ALA A 260 14.87 11.85 -18.20
C ALA A 260 15.24 11.99 -16.71
N LYS A 261 15.52 13.21 -16.25
CA LYS A 261 15.72 13.57 -14.84
C LYS A 261 14.55 13.14 -13.96
N PHE A 262 13.32 13.39 -14.42
CA PHE A 262 12.10 12.99 -13.72
C PHE A 262 11.93 11.47 -13.74
N SER A 263 12.19 10.80 -14.86
CA SER A 263 12.12 9.32 -14.95
C SER A 263 13.16 8.61 -14.08
N PHE A 264 14.35 9.20 -13.90
CA PHE A 264 15.32 8.76 -12.90
C PHE A 264 14.80 8.96 -11.47
N LEU A 265 14.25 10.13 -11.13
CA LEU A 265 13.68 10.37 -9.79
C LEU A 265 12.47 9.46 -9.50
N LEU A 266 11.60 9.22 -10.48
CA LEU A 266 10.50 8.27 -10.39
C LEU A 266 11.03 6.83 -10.25
N SER A 267 12.11 6.45 -10.92
CA SER A 267 12.72 5.12 -10.73
C SER A 267 13.35 4.94 -9.34
N ASN A 268 13.90 6.02 -8.76
CA ASN A 268 14.36 6.05 -7.38
C ASN A 268 13.20 5.91 -6.38
N PHE A 269 12.15 6.70 -6.57
CA PHE A 269 10.94 6.67 -5.74
C PHE A 269 10.24 5.32 -5.83
N GLY A 270 9.99 4.81 -7.04
CA GLY A 270 9.36 3.52 -7.29
C GLY A 270 10.14 2.34 -6.72
N CYS A 271 11.48 2.41 -6.66
CA CYS A 271 12.28 1.41 -5.96
C CYS A 271 12.15 1.50 -4.43
N ALA A 272 12.19 2.70 -3.84
CA ALA A 272 11.97 2.86 -2.40
C ALA A 272 10.56 2.40 -1.99
N VAL A 273 9.56 2.73 -2.82
CA VAL A 273 8.19 2.21 -2.69
C VAL A 273 8.17 0.68 -2.85
N ARG A 274 8.87 0.09 -3.83
CA ARG A 274 8.96 -1.38 -3.99
C ARG A 274 9.76 -2.08 -2.90
N GLN A 275 10.66 -1.37 -2.22
CA GLN A 275 11.36 -1.84 -1.04
C GLN A 275 10.37 -1.95 0.13
N CYS A 276 9.53 -0.93 0.36
CA CYS A 276 8.39 -1.00 1.30
C CYS A 276 7.34 -2.05 0.89
N GLU A 277 6.99 -2.11 -0.39
CA GLU A 277 6.01 -3.04 -0.97
C GLU A 277 6.46 -4.48 -0.74
N ARG A 278 7.72 -4.82 -1.07
CA ARG A 278 8.27 -6.15 -0.87
C ARG A 278 8.63 -6.45 0.57
N TYR A 279 8.90 -5.46 1.42
CA TYR A 279 8.87 -5.70 2.86
C TYR A 279 7.50 -6.21 3.28
N HIS A 280 6.41 -5.63 2.78
CA HIS A 280 5.07 -6.13 3.05
C HIS A 280 4.78 -7.50 2.38
N GLU A 281 5.13 -7.66 1.10
CA GLU A 281 4.84 -8.85 0.28
C GLU A 281 5.71 -10.07 0.63
N LYS A 282 6.99 -9.88 1.00
CA LYS A 282 7.84 -10.96 1.54
C LYS A 282 7.61 -11.21 3.03
N CYS A 283 7.18 -10.24 3.83
CA CYS A 283 6.57 -10.58 5.13
C CYS A 283 5.29 -11.42 4.96
N PHE A 284 4.60 -11.33 3.81
CA PHE A 284 3.46 -12.17 3.45
C PHE A 284 3.83 -13.55 2.89
N SER A 285 4.89 -13.65 2.08
CA SER A 285 5.23 -14.87 1.32
C SER A 285 6.42 -15.65 1.86
N VAL A 286 7.26 -15.06 2.72
CA VAL A 286 8.38 -15.72 3.40
C VAL A 286 8.16 -15.73 4.92
N VAL A 287 7.21 -16.56 5.34
CA VAL A 287 7.40 -17.55 6.42
C VAL A 287 8.15 -17.03 7.67
N ARG A 288 7.36 -16.61 8.69
CA ARG A 288 7.64 -16.63 10.16
C ARG A 288 8.18 -15.40 10.93
N ARG A 289 8.22 -14.15 10.44
CA ARG A 289 8.80 -13.03 11.28
C ARG A 289 8.05 -11.70 11.45
N CYS A 290 7.06 -11.33 10.65
CA CYS A 290 6.28 -10.11 10.95
C CYS A 290 5.18 -10.44 11.96
N THR A 291 5.35 -10.08 13.23
CA THR A 291 4.28 -10.23 14.24
C THR A 291 3.12 -9.29 13.92
N VAL A 292 1.90 -9.69 14.28
CA VAL A 292 0.69 -8.86 14.15
C VAL A 292 0.87 -7.47 14.80
N GLU A 293 1.61 -7.41 15.91
CA GLU A 293 1.98 -6.17 16.62
C GLU A 293 2.86 -5.21 15.79
N ARG A 294 3.60 -5.73 14.80
CA ARG A 294 4.43 -4.91 13.91
C ARG A 294 3.62 -4.36 12.75
N LEU A 295 2.71 -5.15 12.18
CA LEU A 295 1.73 -4.66 11.20
C LEU A 295 0.90 -3.50 11.79
N LEU A 296 0.42 -3.65 13.03
CA LEU A 296 -0.31 -2.59 13.76
C LEU A 296 0.56 -1.36 14.10
N ARG A 297 1.88 -1.51 14.25
CA ARG A 297 2.81 -0.36 14.40
C ARG A 297 3.11 0.36 13.08
N LEU A 298 2.93 -0.31 11.95
CA LEU A 298 3.07 0.30 10.62
C LEU A 298 1.77 0.95 10.14
N ALA A 299 0.60 0.43 10.52
CA ALA A 299 -0.70 0.93 10.10
C ALA A 299 -0.90 2.47 10.23
N PRO A 300 -0.46 3.17 11.30
CA PRO A 300 -0.56 4.63 11.38
C PRO A 300 0.17 5.40 10.26
N LEU A 301 1.23 4.83 9.68
CA LEU A 301 1.97 5.42 8.55
C LEU A 301 1.13 5.48 7.26
N GLN A 302 -0.03 4.81 7.20
CA GLN A 302 -0.98 4.90 6.09
C GLN A 302 -1.27 6.35 5.71
N SER A 303 -1.44 7.23 6.71
CA SER A 303 -1.75 8.65 6.53
C SER A 303 -0.60 9.45 5.88
N ASP A 304 0.65 9.25 6.31
CA ASP A 304 1.83 9.83 5.69
C ASP A 304 2.04 9.32 4.25
N ILE A 305 1.97 8.00 4.03
CA ILE A 305 2.15 7.42 2.68
C ILE A 305 1.01 7.88 1.74
N ALA A 306 -0.16 8.26 2.27
CA ALA A 306 -1.22 8.92 1.48
C ALA A 306 -0.84 10.33 1.02
N ARG A 307 -0.11 11.10 1.82
CA ARG A 307 0.44 12.41 1.42
C ARG A 307 1.48 12.25 0.32
N GLU A 308 2.41 11.30 0.46
CA GLU A 308 3.45 11.04 -0.55
C GLU A 308 2.86 10.53 -1.88
N GLU A 309 1.77 9.74 -1.83
CA GLU A 309 1.01 9.39 -3.04
C GLU A 309 0.34 10.62 -3.68
N GLY A 310 -0.23 11.52 -2.87
CA GLY A 310 -0.84 12.76 -3.35
C GLY A 310 0.14 13.68 -4.10
N ILE A 311 1.45 13.58 -3.84
CA ILE A 311 2.49 14.26 -4.61
C ILE A 311 2.59 13.67 -6.03
N ILE A 312 2.55 12.34 -6.18
CA ILE A 312 2.58 11.69 -7.51
C ILE A 312 1.30 11.98 -8.30
N ASP A 313 0.15 12.01 -7.62
CA ASP A 313 -1.12 12.34 -8.27
C ASP A 313 -1.15 13.77 -8.83
N GLN A 314 -0.50 14.74 -8.17
CA GLN A 314 -0.33 16.10 -8.71
C GLN A 314 0.43 16.11 -10.05
N TYR A 315 1.50 15.31 -10.20
CA TYR A 315 2.22 15.21 -11.49
C TYR A 315 1.41 14.48 -12.57
N ILE A 316 0.58 13.50 -12.20
CA ILE A 316 -0.36 12.85 -13.12
C ILE A 316 -1.43 13.86 -13.59
N ASP A 317 -1.95 14.70 -12.69
CA ASP A 317 -2.90 15.76 -13.05
C ASP A 317 -2.26 16.90 -13.87
N LEU A 318 -1.00 17.25 -13.63
CA LEU A 318 -0.26 18.22 -14.45
C LEU A 318 -0.08 17.73 -15.89
N LEU A 319 0.22 16.44 -16.10
CA LEU A 319 0.22 15.84 -17.43
C LEU A 319 -1.19 15.77 -18.04
N ARG A 320 -2.21 15.35 -17.29
CA ARG A 320 -3.61 15.26 -17.77
C ARG A 320 -4.17 16.59 -18.26
N ASN A 321 -3.74 17.70 -17.65
CA ASN A 321 -4.18 19.05 -18.01
C ASN A 321 -3.23 19.76 -19.00
N ASP A 322 -2.25 19.04 -19.56
CA ASP A 322 -1.20 19.56 -20.44
C ASP A 322 -0.39 20.75 -19.89
N LYS A 323 -0.27 20.81 -18.56
CA LYS A 323 0.49 21.84 -17.82
C LYS A 323 1.84 21.36 -17.32
N PHE A 324 2.28 20.17 -17.72
CA PHE A 324 3.63 19.70 -17.45
C PHE A 324 4.63 20.40 -18.39
N ASP A 325 5.59 21.13 -17.83
CA ASP A 325 6.67 21.83 -18.52
C ASP A 325 8.01 21.66 -17.78
N GLU A 326 9.07 22.20 -18.38
CA GLU A 326 10.44 22.16 -17.86
C GLU A 326 10.64 23.00 -16.59
N ASN A 327 9.75 23.97 -16.33
CA ASN A 327 9.84 24.90 -15.21
C ASN A 327 9.31 24.31 -13.89
N ILE A 328 8.56 23.21 -13.95
CA ILE A 328 8.06 22.52 -12.75
C ILE A 328 9.21 21.99 -11.89
N SER A 329 9.20 22.39 -10.61
CA SER A 329 10.09 21.82 -9.59
C SER A 329 9.77 20.34 -9.32
N LEU A 330 10.83 19.53 -9.30
CA LEU A 330 10.82 18.13 -8.93
C LEU A 330 11.17 17.91 -7.43
N ASP A 331 11.16 18.97 -6.62
CA ASP A 331 11.51 18.92 -5.19
C ASP A 331 10.52 18.10 -4.37
N GLY A 332 9.24 18.04 -4.78
CA GLY A 332 8.23 17.20 -4.13
C GLY A 332 8.64 15.74 -4.10
N VAL A 333 9.03 15.18 -5.26
CA VAL A 333 9.48 13.78 -5.35
C VAL A 333 10.82 13.57 -4.64
N ASN A 334 11.75 14.54 -4.67
CA ASN A 334 13.00 14.43 -3.91
C ASN A 334 12.76 14.37 -2.39
N LYS A 335 11.82 15.17 -1.86
CA LYS A 335 11.41 15.12 -0.45
C LYS A 335 10.73 13.78 -0.12
N ALA A 336 9.86 13.30 -1.00
CA ALA A 336 9.16 12.02 -0.84
C ALA A 336 10.12 10.81 -0.86
N ILE A 337 11.12 10.79 -1.74
CA ILE A 337 12.20 9.79 -1.75
C ILE A 337 12.94 9.79 -0.40
N ASN A 338 13.29 10.96 0.12
CA ASN A 338 14.03 11.07 1.38
C ASN A 338 13.18 10.63 2.59
N TYR A 339 11.88 10.98 2.60
CA TYR A 339 10.94 10.47 3.60
C TYR A 339 10.85 8.94 3.56
N LEU A 340 10.68 8.34 2.37
CA LEU A 340 10.62 6.88 2.23
C LEU A 340 11.94 6.20 2.63
N LYS A 341 13.11 6.74 2.26
CA LYS A 341 14.42 6.23 2.71
C LYS A 341 14.57 6.28 4.24
N ASN A 342 14.04 7.32 4.89
CA ASN A 342 14.02 7.41 6.35
C ASN A 342 13.05 6.39 6.97
N VAL A 343 11.86 6.19 6.41
CA VAL A 343 10.90 5.16 6.87
C VAL A 343 11.50 3.76 6.74
N LEU A 344 12.16 3.45 5.62
CA LEU A 344 12.90 2.20 5.40
C LEU A 344 13.95 1.97 6.50
N SER A 345 14.82 2.97 6.73
CA SER A 345 15.88 2.91 7.74
C SER A 345 15.34 2.74 9.18
N VAL A 346 14.30 3.50 9.56
CA VAL A 346 13.74 3.48 10.91
C VAL A 346 12.94 2.20 11.19
N HIS A 347 12.13 1.74 10.23
CA HIS A 347 11.15 0.68 10.48
C HIS A 347 11.56 -0.71 10.00
N PHE A 348 12.60 -0.86 9.16
CA PHE A 348 12.89 -2.14 8.48
C PHE A 348 14.37 -2.57 8.42
N SER A 349 15.30 -1.82 9.04
CA SER A 349 16.77 -1.99 8.99
C SER A 349 17.38 -3.30 9.58
N ARG A 350 16.63 -4.41 9.63
CA ARG A 350 17.07 -5.74 10.09
C ARG A 350 16.41 -6.91 9.34
N GLU A 351 15.88 -6.69 8.14
CA GLU A 351 15.03 -7.67 7.44
C GLU A 351 15.45 -8.06 6.03
N TRP A 352 14.96 -9.23 5.61
CA TRP A 352 15.33 -9.92 4.37
C TRP A 352 14.67 -9.26 3.15
N TYR A 353 15.49 -8.61 2.33
CA TYR A 353 15.07 -8.08 1.05
C TYR A 353 14.72 -9.18 0.02
N ASP A 354 13.99 -8.80 -1.03
CA ASP A 354 14.15 -9.50 -2.30
C ASP A 354 15.35 -8.94 -3.07
N SER A 355 16.54 -9.41 -2.69
CA SER A 355 17.83 -9.04 -3.27
C SER A 355 17.78 -9.07 -4.80
N ARG A 356 17.15 -10.11 -5.36
CA ARG A 356 17.00 -10.31 -6.81
C ARG A 356 16.32 -9.13 -7.50
N GLN A 357 15.09 -8.79 -7.13
CA GLN A 357 14.42 -7.68 -7.80
C GLN A 357 14.84 -6.30 -7.28
N LEU A 358 15.45 -6.18 -6.09
CA LEU A 358 16.18 -4.97 -5.70
C LEU A 358 17.33 -4.68 -6.69
N PHE A 359 18.12 -5.67 -7.07
CA PHE A 359 19.16 -5.49 -8.11
C PHE A 359 18.56 -5.16 -9.49
N LEU A 360 17.42 -5.73 -9.87
CA LEU A 360 16.73 -5.37 -11.14
C LEU A 360 16.17 -3.94 -11.12
N ASP A 361 15.62 -3.49 -9.97
CA ASP A 361 15.14 -2.12 -9.77
C ASP A 361 16.32 -1.12 -9.77
N VAL A 362 17.47 -1.48 -9.19
CA VAL A 362 18.74 -0.72 -9.31
C VAL A 362 19.24 -0.67 -10.76
N CYS A 363 19.18 -1.77 -11.51
CA CYS A 363 19.53 -1.76 -12.93
C CYS A 363 18.60 -0.82 -13.74
N ALA A 364 17.31 -0.78 -13.40
CA ALA A 364 16.36 0.16 -14.03
C ALA A 364 16.68 1.62 -13.67
N GLN A 365 16.99 1.93 -12.41
CA GLN A 365 17.47 3.26 -12.01
C GLN A 365 18.73 3.68 -12.76
N LEU A 366 19.72 2.79 -12.84
CA LEU A 366 21.00 3.06 -13.47
C LEU A 366 20.82 3.37 -14.96
N LEU A 367 20.02 2.59 -15.70
CA LEU A 367 19.72 2.87 -17.12
C LEU A 367 18.99 4.22 -17.32
N GLN A 368 18.02 4.55 -16.46
CA GLN A 368 17.31 5.84 -16.52
C GLN A 368 18.22 7.02 -16.18
N GLY A 369 19.13 6.84 -15.21
CA GLY A 369 20.14 7.84 -14.87
C GLY A 369 21.17 8.03 -15.98
N LEU A 370 21.67 6.93 -16.55
CA LEU A 370 22.61 6.94 -17.68
C LEU A 370 22.02 7.68 -18.89
N PHE A 371 20.73 7.48 -19.17
CA PHE A 371 20.01 8.21 -20.22
C PHE A 371 19.94 9.73 -19.96
N TRP A 372 19.70 10.16 -18.71
CA TRP A 372 19.76 11.58 -18.32
C TRP A 372 21.16 12.19 -18.51
N VAL A 373 22.23 11.46 -18.15
CA VAL A 373 23.62 11.88 -18.43
C VAL A 373 23.89 11.94 -19.94
N LYS A 374 23.42 10.94 -20.71
CA LYS A 374 23.57 10.86 -22.18
C LYS A 374 22.99 12.10 -22.87
N ILE A 375 21.78 12.50 -22.49
CA ILE A 375 21.10 13.69 -23.02
C ILE A 375 21.88 14.96 -22.68
N ASN A 376 22.30 15.15 -21.44
CA ASN A 376 23.01 16.37 -21.04
C ASN A 376 24.43 16.45 -21.65
N ALA A 377 25.15 15.33 -21.79
CA ALA A 377 26.42 15.29 -22.53
C ALA A 377 26.22 15.62 -24.02
N GLN A 378 25.19 15.08 -24.68
CA GLN A 378 24.82 15.44 -26.05
C GLN A 378 24.47 16.94 -26.18
N ARG A 379 23.69 17.50 -25.24
CA ARG A 379 23.38 18.94 -25.20
C ARG A 379 24.66 19.79 -25.16
N ILE A 380 25.62 19.47 -24.28
CA ILE A 380 26.87 20.23 -24.17
C ILE A 380 27.72 20.14 -25.45
N ILE A 381 27.76 18.99 -26.12
CA ILE A 381 28.41 18.85 -27.44
C ILE A 381 27.72 19.75 -28.48
N PHE A 382 26.40 19.85 -28.46
CA PHE A 382 25.64 20.67 -29.40
C PHE A 382 25.63 22.18 -29.07
N THR A 383 25.91 22.60 -27.84
CA THR A 383 26.08 24.03 -27.52
C THR A 383 27.45 24.58 -27.90
N LEU A 384 28.50 23.75 -27.99
CA LEU A 384 29.84 24.14 -28.46
C LEU A 384 29.84 24.59 -29.93
N SER A 385 30.80 25.43 -30.32
CA SER A 385 30.86 26.01 -31.67
C SER A 385 31.38 25.05 -32.75
N HIS A 386 30.71 25.05 -33.91
CA HIS A 386 31.10 24.25 -35.08
C HIS A 386 32.49 24.62 -35.64
N ILE A 387 33.01 25.82 -35.33
CA ILE A 387 34.30 26.29 -35.81
C ILE A 387 35.48 25.50 -35.19
N ILE A 388 35.27 24.81 -34.05
CA ILE A 388 36.31 24.09 -33.32
C ILE A 388 36.02 22.58 -33.37
N GLU A 389 36.52 21.90 -34.41
CA GLU A 389 36.32 20.44 -34.54
C GLU A 389 37.04 19.64 -33.42
N SER A 390 38.19 20.13 -32.95
CA SER A 390 39.01 19.59 -31.85
C SER A 390 38.92 20.47 -30.60
N SER A 391 37.75 20.48 -29.95
CA SER A 391 37.53 21.14 -28.67
C SER A 391 37.82 20.17 -27.54
N SER A 392 38.64 20.56 -26.55
CA SER A 392 39.01 19.66 -25.44
C SER A 392 37.80 19.23 -24.60
N THR A 393 36.82 20.12 -24.50
CA THR A 393 35.54 19.90 -23.83
C THR A 393 34.63 18.97 -24.64
N LYS A 394 34.65 19.06 -25.98
CA LYS A 394 33.96 18.10 -26.86
C LYS A 394 34.56 16.70 -26.72
N GLU A 395 35.88 16.57 -26.82
CA GLU A 395 36.59 15.29 -26.65
C GLU A 395 36.32 14.67 -25.27
N TYR A 396 36.24 15.50 -24.22
CA TYR A 396 35.84 15.05 -22.88
C TYR A 396 34.39 14.53 -22.84
N MET A 397 33.43 15.24 -23.44
CA MET A 397 32.03 14.82 -23.47
C MET A 397 31.82 13.56 -24.35
N GLU A 398 32.58 13.38 -25.43
CA GLU A 398 32.62 12.14 -26.20
C GLU A 398 33.17 10.96 -25.37
N SER A 399 34.19 11.20 -24.53
CA SER A 399 34.67 10.22 -23.55
C SER A 399 33.63 9.86 -22.47
N VAL A 400 32.83 10.85 -22.02
CA VAL A 400 31.68 10.65 -21.12
C VAL A 400 30.60 9.80 -21.80
N LEU A 401 30.26 10.07 -23.06
CA LEU A 401 29.32 9.23 -23.82
C LEU A 401 29.83 7.79 -23.96
N ALA A 402 31.11 7.61 -24.28
CA ALA A 402 31.72 6.28 -24.33
C ALA A 402 31.74 5.58 -22.95
N TRP A 403 31.77 6.31 -21.84
CA TRP A 403 31.60 5.77 -20.48
C TRP A 403 30.14 5.39 -20.19
N VAL A 404 29.18 6.20 -20.64
CA VAL A 404 27.74 5.87 -20.56
C VAL A 404 27.46 4.55 -21.27
N GLU A 405 27.89 4.39 -22.51
CA GLU A 405 27.67 3.15 -23.29
C GLU A 405 28.32 1.92 -22.63
N ARG A 406 29.53 2.06 -22.08
CA ARG A 406 30.18 1.01 -21.28
C ARG A 406 29.34 0.64 -20.05
N CYS A 407 28.76 1.62 -19.34
CA CYS A 407 27.91 1.37 -18.19
C CYS A 407 26.53 0.79 -18.57
N GLU A 408 25.95 1.19 -19.71
CA GLU A 408 24.73 0.58 -20.27
C GLU A 408 24.98 -0.91 -20.57
N GLN A 409 26.09 -1.25 -21.24
CA GLN A 409 26.47 -2.64 -21.55
C GLN A 409 26.71 -3.48 -20.28
N LEU A 410 27.45 -2.94 -19.30
CA LEU A 410 27.67 -3.62 -18.01
C LEU A 410 26.35 -3.83 -17.25
N CYS A 411 25.46 -2.85 -17.23
CA CYS A 411 24.15 -2.97 -16.59
C CYS A 411 23.26 -4.03 -17.27
N ILE A 412 23.26 -4.11 -18.60
CA ILE A 412 22.55 -5.15 -19.35
C ILE A 412 23.14 -6.54 -19.04
N ARG A 413 24.47 -6.68 -18.97
CA ARG A 413 25.13 -7.94 -18.58
C ARG A 413 24.72 -8.37 -17.17
N LEU A 414 24.74 -7.44 -16.20
CA LEU A 414 24.30 -7.68 -14.82
C LEU A 414 22.83 -8.11 -14.75
N LYS A 415 21.92 -7.37 -15.39
CA LYS A 415 20.48 -7.68 -15.48
C LYS A 415 20.22 -9.08 -16.06
N ASN A 416 20.99 -9.48 -17.07
CA ASN A 416 20.87 -10.80 -17.69
C ASN A 416 21.34 -11.93 -16.76
N ARG A 417 22.36 -11.71 -15.91
CA ARG A 417 22.74 -12.66 -14.85
C ARG A 417 21.63 -12.82 -13.80
N ILE A 418 21.12 -11.72 -13.26
CA ILE A 418 20.05 -11.69 -12.22
C ILE A 418 18.75 -12.36 -12.72
N SER A 419 18.55 -12.41 -14.03
CA SER A 419 17.39 -13.06 -14.65
C SER A 419 17.42 -14.60 -14.53
N ILE A 420 18.56 -15.21 -14.20
CA ILE A 420 18.73 -16.68 -14.11
C ILE A 420 18.39 -17.17 -12.68
N GLY A 421 17.09 -17.38 -12.43
CA GLY A 421 16.55 -18.40 -11.51
C GLY A 421 16.86 -18.42 -10.00
N GLU A 422 17.98 -17.87 -9.52
CA GLU A 422 18.56 -18.26 -8.23
C GLU A 422 18.23 -17.31 -7.05
N ASN A 423 18.31 -17.84 -5.83
CA ASN A 423 18.06 -17.10 -4.59
C ASN A 423 19.34 -16.38 -4.13
N LEU A 424 19.24 -15.06 -3.96
CA LEU A 424 20.39 -14.20 -3.68
C LEU A 424 20.41 -13.74 -2.22
N ILE A 425 21.54 -13.92 -1.55
CA ILE A 425 21.83 -13.37 -0.22
C ILE A 425 22.06 -11.86 -0.35
N PHE A 426 21.52 -11.09 0.59
CA PHE A 426 21.83 -9.68 0.75
C PHE A 426 22.71 -9.49 1.98
N THR A 427 23.86 -8.82 1.82
CA THR A 427 24.75 -8.45 2.93
C THR A 427 24.68 -6.96 3.19
N GLN A 428 25.02 -6.54 4.41
CA GLN A 428 24.98 -5.12 4.78
C GLN A 428 25.99 -4.28 3.98
N ASP A 429 27.11 -4.88 3.57
CA ASP A 429 28.12 -4.22 2.74
C ASP A 429 27.59 -3.93 1.32
N LEU A 430 26.78 -4.84 0.76
CA LEU A 430 26.07 -4.61 -0.50
C LEU A 430 25.03 -3.48 -0.37
N GLU A 431 24.38 -3.34 0.79
CA GLU A 431 23.46 -2.22 1.05
C GLU A 431 24.19 -0.87 1.01
N ILE A 432 25.41 -0.83 1.56
CA ILE A 432 26.27 0.37 1.57
C ILE A 432 26.81 0.66 0.17
N GLU A 433 27.28 -0.35 -0.58
CA GLU A 433 27.66 -0.20 -2.00
C GLU A 433 26.48 0.30 -2.87
N LEU A 434 25.28 -0.25 -2.65
CA LEU A 434 24.06 0.13 -3.37
C LEU A 434 23.54 1.53 -2.99
N ALA A 435 23.75 1.98 -1.76
CA ALA A 435 23.48 3.37 -1.38
C ALA A 435 24.52 4.33 -2.01
N ASN A 436 25.80 3.95 -2.00
CA ASN A 436 26.91 4.81 -2.41
C ASN A 436 26.91 5.11 -3.91
N TRP A 437 26.68 4.13 -4.80
CA TRP A 437 26.61 4.44 -6.25
C TRP A 437 25.47 5.42 -6.54
N ASN A 438 24.33 5.33 -5.84
CA ASN A 438 23.16 6.18 -6.08
C ASN A 438 23.47 7.65 -5.73
N THR A 439 24.19 7.88 -4.62
CA THR A 439 24.67 9.22 -4.26
C THR A 439 25.74 9.74 -5.23
N VAL A 440 26.76 8.94 -5.55
CA VAL A 440 27.84 9.35 -6.48
C VAL A 440 27.31 9.60 -7.89
N PHE A 441 26.40 8.76 -8.38
CA PHE A 441 25.76 8.94 -9.69
C PHE A 441 24.91 10.21 -9.73
N LYS A 442 24.14 10.49 -8.67
CA LYS A 442 23.32 11.70 -8.60
C LYS A 442 24.18 12.97 -8.59
N ASN A 443 25.39 12.91 -8.01
CA ASN A 443 26.39 13.98 -8.12
C ASN A 443 26.83 14.18 -9.58
N VAL A 444 27.32 13.13 -10.27
CA VAL A 444 27.72 13.19 -11.70
C VAL A 444 26.62 13.78 -12.58
N ALA A 445 25.40 13.27 -12.47
CA ALA A 445 24.29 13.70 -13.31
C ALA A 445 23.85 15.15 -13.01
N SER A 446 23.87 15.58 -11.75
CA SER A 446 23.55 16.98 -11.38
C SER A 446 24.62 18.00 -11.79
N ILE A 447 25.89 17.60 -11.90
CA ILE A 447 26.94 18.44 -12.48
C ILE A 447 26.61 18.76 -13.94
N PHE A 448 26.41 17.75 -14.79
CA PHE A 448 26.09 17.98 -16.21
C PHE A 448 24.75 18.71 -16.43
N ASP A 449 23.77 18.47 -15.57
CA ASP A 449 22.47 19.16 -15.58
C ASP A 449 22.60 20.65 -15.19
N SER A 450 23.46 20.96 -14.22
CA SER A 450 23.81 22.33 -13.83
C SER A 450 24.57 23.06 -14.94
N VAL A 451 25.53 22.40 -15.62
CA VAL A 451 26.22 22.95 -16.80
C VAL A 451 25.22 23.27 -17.92
N CYS A 452 24.30 22.36 -18.22
CA CYS A 452 23.27 22.60 -19.23
C CYS A 452 22.35 23.76 -18.88
N SER A 453 22.00 23.94 -17.60
CA SER A 453 21.19 25.07 -17.15
C SER A 453 21.90 26.41 -17.30
N VAL A 454 23.19 26.48 -16.92
CA VAL A 454 24.02 27.69 -17.11
C VAL A 454 24.20 28.00 -18.60
N ALA A 455 24.48 27.00 -19.43
CA ALA A 455 24.62 27.15 -20.87
C ALA A 455 23.31 27.61 -21.55
N ASN A 456 22.15 27.07 -21.16
CA ASN A 456 20.85 27.52 -21.65
C ASN A 456 20.58 29.00 -21.31
N ILE A 457 20.92 29.43 -20.08
CA ILE A 457 20.81 30.85 -19.69
C ILE A 457 21.71 31.73 -20.56
N GLN A 458 22.98 31.35 -20.75
CA GLN A 458 23.95 32.11 -21.55
C GLN A 458 23.54 32.22 -23.04
N LEU A 459 23.02 31.13 -23.62
CA LEU A 459 22.44 31.13 -24.97
C LEU A 459 21.21 32.03 -25.07
N SER A 460 20.32 32.03 -24.06
CA SER A 460 19.15 32.91 -24.04
C SER A 460 19.50 34.40 -24.00
N THR A 461 20.66 34.75 -23.44
CA THR A 461 21.17 36.13 -23.41
C THR A 461 21.91 36.55 -24.68
N ASN A 462 22.63 35.63 -25.34
CA ASN A 462 23.50 35.93 -26.51
C ASN A 462 22.87 35.44 -27.82
N ILE A 463 21.77 36.09 -28.22
CA ILE A 463 20.85 35.65 -29.29
C ILE A 463 21.49 35.49 -30.68
N GLU A 464 22.59 36.20 -30.98
CA GLU A 464 23.30 36.07 -32.27
C GLU A 464 24.25 34.87 -32.34
N ALA A 465 24.51 34.21 -31.21
CA ALA A 465 25.46 33.10 -31.12
C ALA A 465 24.73 31.74 -31.14
N GLU A 466 24.72 31.06 -32.30
CA GLU A 466 24.27 29.65 -32.41
C GLU A 466 25.18 28.64 -31.67
N SER A 467 26.10 29.13 -30.82
CA SER A 467 27.08 28.37 -30.06
C SER A 467 27.71 29.19 -28.94
N LEU A 468 28.08 28.55 -27.83
CA LEU A 468 28.95 29.15 -26.80
C LEU A 468 30.44 28.91 -27.11
N GLU A 469 31.29 29.78 -26.56
CA GLU A 469 32.73 29.56 -26.49
C GLU A 469 33.10 28.49 -25.45
N GLU A 470 34.18 27.76 -25.70
CA GLU A 470 34.63 26.66 -24.83
C GLU A 470 34.93 27.13 -23.39
N ASN A 471 35.59 28.28 -23.22
CA ASN A 471 35.91 28.86 -21.91
C ASN A 471 34.65 29.01 -21.03
N CYS A 472 33.54 29.44 -21.63
CA CYS A 472 32.27 29.70 -20.94
C CYS A 472 31.63 28.40 -20.40
N ILE A 473 31.79 27.29 -21.13
CA ILE A 473 31.35 25.96 -20.70
C ILE A 473 32.32 25.37 -19.67
N GLN A 474 33.63 25.67 -19.75
CA GLN A 474 34.60 25.28 -18.72
C GLN A 474 34.36 26.00 -17.38
N GLU A 475 34.04 27.30 -17.41
CA GLU A 475 33.59 28.05 -16.23
C GLU A 475 32.29 27.49 -15.63
N ALA A 476 31.31 27.17 -16.48
CA ALA A 476 30.07 26.52 -16.05
C ALA A 476 30.31 25.12 -15.44
N LEU A 477 31.31 24.37 -15.94
CA LEU A 477 31.72 23.08 -15.41
C LEU A 477 32.39 23.23 -14.03
N LEU A 478 33.34 24.16 -13.89
CA LEU A 478 33.98 24.49 -12.61
C LEU A 478 32.92 24.83 -11.55
N TYR A 479 32.07 25.83 -11.83
CA TYR A 479 30.98 26.25 -10.92
C TYR A 479 30.05 25.08 -10.53
N SER A 480 29.74 24.21 -11.49
CA SER A 480 28.84 23.07 -11.27
C SER A 480 29.48 21.95 -10.44
N VAL A 481 30.81 21.76 -10.51
CA VAL A 481 31.54 20.85 -9.63
C VAL A 481 31.75 21.47 -8.24
N GLU A 482 32.10 22.75 -8.14
CA GLU A 482 32.28 23.43 -6.86
C GLU A 482 31.02 23.36 -5.98
N LYS A 483 29.85 23.49 -6.61
CA LYS A 483 28.52 23.35 -5.99
C LYS A 483 28.24 21.95 -5.40
N VAL A 484 29.00 20.92 -5.78
CA VAL A 484 28.77 19.52 -5.42
C VAL A 484 29.93 18.92 -4.60
N HIS A 485 31.17 19.36 -4.85
CA HIS A 485 32.39 18.86 -4.18
C HIS A 485 32.99 19.88 -3.17
N GLY A 486 32.74 21.17 -3.36
CA GLY A 486 33.47 22.26 -2.70
C GLY A 486 34.50 22.91 -3.62
N ALA A 487 35.12 24.01 -3.17
CA ALA A 487 36.07 24.81 -3.95
C ALA A 487 37.29 23.99 -4.40
N LEU A 488 37.68 24.14 -5.68
CA LEU A 488 38.69 23.33 -6.37
C LEU A 488 39.53 24.20 -7.32
N ASN A 489 40.71 23.70 -7.72
CA ASN A 489 41.45 24.33 -8.83
C ASN A 489 40.88 23.86 -10.18
N GLY A 490 40.85 24.75 -11.18
CA GLY A 490 40.24 24.46 -12.49
C GLY A 490 40.76 23.21 -13.22
N ALA A 491 41.98 22.76 -12.93
CA ALA A 491 42.56 21.53 -13.50
C ALA A 491 42.03 20.24 -12.83
N GLU A 492 41.58 20.29 -11.57
CA GLU A 492 41.11 19.15 -10.78
C GLU A 492 39.65 18.76 -11.12
N VAL A 493 38.91 19.69 -11.75
CA VAL A 493 37.47 19.57 -12.08
C VAL A 493 37.16 18.28 -12.85
N THR A 494 37.93 17.98 -13.90
CA THR A 494 37.72 16.76 -14.71
C THR A 494 38.20 15.50 -13.99
N GLU A 495 39.21 15.58 -13.12
CA GLU A 495 39.68 14.46 -12.32
C GLU A 495 38.63 14.01 -11.30
N VAL A 496 37.96 14.96 -10.62
CA VAL A 496 36.86 14.69 -9.67
C VAL A 496 35.67 14.02 -10.36
N ILE A 497 35.25 14.51 -11.55
CA ILE A 497 34.18 13.86 -12.32
C ILE A 497 34.62 12.45 -12.76
N ASN A 498 35.88 12.27 -13.18
CA ASN A 498 36.43 10.98 -13.56
C ASN A 498 36.50 9.99 -12.37
N GLU A 499 36.78 10.45 -11.15
CA GLU A 499 36.75 9.63 -9.94
C GLU A 499 35.33 9.15 -9.63
N TYR A 500 34.34 10.02 -9.71
CA TYR A 500 32.93 9.64 -9.53
C TYR A 500 32.45 8.65 -10.62
N MET A 501 32.77 8.90 -11.89
CA MET A 501 32.46 8.00 -13.00
C MET A 501 33.14 6.63 -12.85
N ARG A 502 34.41 6.60 -12.44
CA ARG A 502 35.13 5.36 -12.11
C ARG A 502 34.50 4.64 -10.93
N THR A 503 34.09 5.36 -9.88
CA THR A 503 33.44 4.78 -8.69
C THR A 503 32.13 4.07 -9.05
N VAL A 504 31.27 4.71 -9.86
CA VAL A 504 30.04 4.08 -10.39
C VAL A 504 30.37 2.82 -11.21
N GLN A 505 31.32 2.92 -12.15
CA GLN A 505 31.72 1.78 -13.00
C GLN A 505 32.29 0.62 -12.16
N ASN A 506 33.08 0.93 -11.13
CA ASN A 506 33.64 -0.06 -10.21
C ASN A 506 32.55 -0.78 -9.40
N VAL A 507 31.53 -0.09 -8.89
CA VAL A 507 30.43 -0.77 -8.17
C VAL A 507 29.69 -1.75 -9.09
N ILE A 508 29.38 -1.36 -10.34
CA ILE A 508 28.71 -2.24 -11.30
C ILE A 508 29.59 -3.46 -11.62
N THR A 509 30.91 -3.25 -11.77
CA THR A 509 31.88 -4.33 -12.08
C THR A 509 32.03 -5.28 -10.89
N ASN A 510 32.25 -4.75 -9.68
CA ASN A 510 32.33 -5.52 -8.44
C ASN A 510 31.05 -6.36 -8.21
N LEU A 511 29.87 -5.84 -8.54
CA LEU A 511 28.63 -6.62 -8.49
C LEU A 511 28.67 -7.79 -9.50
N ILE A 512 29.03 -7.54 -10.76
CA ILE A 512 29.17 -8.61 -11.78
C ILE A 512 30.17 -9.67 -11.32
N ASP A 513 31.30 -9.29 -10.72
CA ASP A 513 32.31 -10.22 -10.23
C ASP A 513 31.81 -11.04 -9.03
N LYS A 514 31.09 -10.43 -8.06
CA LYS A 514 30.42 -11.15 -6.95
C LYS A 514 29.34 -12.12 -7.45
N PHE A 515 28.68 -11.80 -8.57
CA PHE A 515 27.75 -12.71 -9.26
C PHE A 515 28.46 -13.86 -9.98
N ASP A 516 29.48 -13.57 -10.79
CA ASP A 516 30.25 -14.58 -11.55
C ASP A 516 31.07 -15.50 -10.60
N ASN A 517 31.46 -15.04 -9.39
CA ASN A 517 32.10 -15.82 -8.33
C ASN A 517 31.14 -16.61 -7.42
N GLN A 518 29.82 -16.53 -7.63
CA GLN A 518 28.77 -17.20 -6.83
C GLN A 518 28.68 -16.83 -5.33
N GLU A 519 29.40 -15.81 -4.85
CA GLU A 519 29.41 -15.38 -3.43
C GLU A 519 28.02 -14.93 -2.92
N LEU A 520 27.12 -14.59 -3.85
CA LEU A 520 25.76 -14.12 -3.56
C LEU A 520 24.72 -15.25 -3.46
N LEU A 521 25.05 -16.51 -3.73
CA LEU A 521 24.05 -17.58 -3.85
C LEU A 521 23.67 -18.22 -2.51
N GLY A 522 22.37 -18.28 -2.22
CA GLY A 522 21.82 -18.78 -0.95
C GLY A 522 21.00 -20.07 -1.07
N SER A 523 21.11 -20.94 -0.06
CA SER A 523 20.32 -22.18 0.01
C SER A 523 18.83 -21.92 0.29
N THR A 524 17.99 -22.88 -0.09
CA THR A 524 16.53 -22.72 -0.13
C THR A 524 15.88 -22.65 1.26
N VAL A 525 15.02 -21.65 1.46
CA VAL A 525 14.08 -21.59 2.60
C VAL A 525 12.76 -22.28 2.22
N ASP A 526 12.14 -22.92 3.22
CA ASP A 526 11.05 -23.89 3.08
C ASP A 526 9.70 -23.28 2.65
N LYS A 527 8.92 -24.01 1.83
CA LYS A 527 7.69 -23.51 1.17
C LYS A 527 6.39 -24.00 1.85
N SER A 528 6.09 -23.59 3.09
CA SER A 528 4.72 -23.67 3.65
C SER A 528 4.54 -22.94 4.99
N VAL A 529 4.08 -21.68 4.99
CA VAL A 529 3.27 -21.01 6.05
C VAL A 529 2.38 -19.94 5.36
N LEU A 530 1.24 -19.60 5.96
CA LEU A 530 0.30 -18.56 5.50
C LEU A 530 0.82 -17.13 5.78
N SER A 531 0.15 -16.11 5.23
CA SER A 531 0.57 -14.70 5.35
C SER A 531 0.00 -13.99 6.60
N PRO A 532 0.68 -12.98 7.20
CA PRO A 532 0.30 -12.41 8.49
C PRO A 532 -1.09 -11.75 8.58
N LEU A 533 -1.62 -11.18 7.49
CA LEU A 533 -3.02 -10.71 7.48
C LEU A 533 -4.02 -11.81 7.10
N MET A 534 -3.62 -12.89 6.41
CA MET A 534 -4.45 -14.09 6.38
C MET A 534 -4.52 -14.74 7.77
N GLU A 535 -3.42 -14.76 8.52
CA GLU A 535 -3.40 -15.15 9.94
C GLU A 535 -4.28 -14.22 10.80
N ARG A 536 -4.19 -12.90 10.63
CA ARG A 536 -5.06 -11.92 11.33
C ARG A 536 -6.54 -12.08 10.98
N ALA A 537 -6.87 -12.36 9.72
CA ALA A 537 -8.24 -12.61 9.27
C ALA A 537 -8.76 -13.97 9.75
N ASN A 538 -7.90 -15.00 9.80
CA ASN A 538 -8.22 -16.29 10.38
C ASN A 538 -8.42 -16.18 11.91
N ALA A 539 -7.57 -15.43 12.60
CA ALA A 539 -7.74 -15.11 14.02
C ALA A 539 -9.06 -14.38 14.27
N ARG A 540 -9.40 -13.35 13.50
CA ARG A 540 -10.70 -12.67 13.63
C ARG A 540 -11.91 -13.54 13.30
N ARG A 541 -11.77 -14.52 12.41
CA ARG A 541 -12.81 -15.53 12.16
C ARG A 541 -12.94 -16.49 13.35
N GLN A 542 -11.83 -16.85 14.00
CA GLN A 542 -11.82 -17.63 15.23
C GLN A 542 -12.43 -16.86 16.41
N ASP A 543 -12.04 -15.58 16.60
CA ASP A 543 -12.61 -14.67 17.60
C ASP A 543 -14.16 -14.60 17.47
N ALA A 544 -14.67 -14.51 16.23
CA ALA A 544 -16.10 -14.47 15.95
C ALA A 544 -16.80 -15.80 16.30
N LEU A 545 -16.24 -16.95 15.90
CA LEU A 545 -16.77 -18.27 16.24
C LEU A 545 -16.74 -18.53 17.76
N GLU A 546 -15.74 -18.00 18.46
CA GLU A 546 -15.65 -18.08 19.93
C GLU A 546 -16.65 -17.14 20.61
N ALA A 547 -16.92 -15.96 20.05
CA ALA A 547 -17.99 -15.07 20.51
C ALA A 547 -19.39 -15.69 20.32
N GLU A 548 -19.70 -16.27 19.15
CA GLU A 548 -20.95 -17.01 18.91
C GLU A 548 -21.12 -18.17 19.91
N LYS A 549 -20.06 -18.94 20.14
CA LYS A 549 -20.03 -20.02 21.13
C LYS A 549 -20.25 -19.50 22.57
N LEU A 550 -19.73 -18.32 22.92
CA LEU A 550 -19.99 -17.69 24.22
C LEU A 550 -21.44 -17.23 24.35
N CYS A 551 -22.03 -16.65 23.30
CA CYS A 551 -23.45 -16.30 23.27
C CYS A 551 -24.34 -17.54 23.47
N TRP A 552 -24.05 -18.66 22.78
CA TRP A 552 -24.78 -19.92 22.95
C TRP A 552 -24.67 -20.50 24.37
N ASN A 553 -23.51 -20.35 25.02
CA ASN A 553 -23.33 -20.75 26.42
C ASN A 553 -24.09 -19.81 27.38
N LEU A 554 -24.19 -18.52 27.07
CA LEU A 554 -24.93 -17.54 27.85
C LEU A 554 -26.44 -17.80 27.75
N GLU A 555 -26.98 -17.96 26.54
CA GLU A 555 -28.39 -18.33 26.30
C GLU A 555 -28.76 -19.64 27.00
N LYS A 556 -27.89 -20.65 26.95
CA LYS A 556 -28.08 -21.88 27.72
C LYS A 556 -28.16 -21.61 29.23
N LYS A 557 -27.30 -20.75 29.77
CA LYS A 557 -27.32 -20.39 31.20
C LYS A 557 -28.53 -19.55 31.59
N GLU A 558 -29.03 -18.69 30.71
CA GLU A 558 -30.28 -17.97 30.93
C GLU A 558 -31.48 -18.94 30.94
N ASN A 559 -31.50 -19.94 30.05
CA ASN A 559 -32.51 -20.99 30.05
C ASN A 559 -32.45 -21.89 31.31
N GLU A 560 -31.26 -22.29 31.76
CA GLU A 560 -31.10 -22.96 33.06
C GLU A 560 -31.62 -22.08 34.22
N ILE A 561 -31.39 -20.77 34.17
CA ILE A 561 -31.87 -19.80 35.17
C ILE A 561 -33.39 -19.60 35.11
N THR A 562 -34.03 -19.61 33.94
CA THR A 562 -35.50 -19.51 33.82
C THR A 562 -36.16 -20.80 34.30
N GLU A 563 -35.62 -21.97 33.96
CA GLU A 563 -36.10 -23.26 34.48
C GLU A 563 -35.98 -23.33 36.00
N LEU A 564 -34.84 -22.94 36.58
CA LEU A 564 -34.66 -22.87 38.03
C LEU A 564 -35.63 -21.88 38.69
N LYS A 565 -35.93 -20.74 38.05
CA LYS A 565 -36.95 -19.78 38.53
C LYS A 565 -38.37 -20.37 38.47
N MET A 566 -38.71 -21.17 37.45
CA MET A 566 -40.01 -21.84 37.34
C MET A 566 -40.13 -22.96 38.38
N ASN A 567 -39.10 -23.79 38.55
CA ASN A 567 -39.04 -24.82 39.59
C ASN A 567 -39.13 -24.22 41.00
N LEU A 568 -38.48 -23.08 41.25
CA LEU A 568 -38.57 -22.38 42.54
C LEU A 568 -39.97 -21.79 42.79
N ARG A 569 -40.67 -21.29 41.76
CA ARG A 569 -42.08 -20.89 41.88
C ARG A 569 -42.97 -22.10 42.21
N ALA A 570 -42.85 -23.19 41.45
CA ALA A 570 -43.61 -24.41 41.72
C ALA A 570 -43.36 -24.96 43.15
N LYS A 571 -42.16 -24.79 43.71
CA LYS A 571 -41.87 -25.15 45.12
C LYS A 571 -42.44 -24.16 46.13
N LEU A 572 -42.55 -22.87 45.82
CA LEU A 572 -43.31 -21.92 46.64
C LEU A 572 -44.81 -22.24 46.61
N ASP A 573 -45.35 -22.61 45.46
CA ASP A 573 -46.74 -23.03 45.29
C ASP A 573 -47.01 -24.32 46.07
N ASP A 574 -46.15 -25.34 45.98
CA ASP A 574 -46.18 -26.55 46.83
C ASP A 574 -46.21 -26.18 48.32
N ILE A 575 -45.27 -25.33 48.79
CA ILE A 575 -45.18 -24.91 50.19
C ILE A 575 -46.46 -24.18 50.63
N SER A 576 -47.06 -23.35 49.79
CA SER A 576 -48.34 -22.70 50.08
C SER A 576 -49.48 -23.70 50.25
N ASN A 577 -49.54 -24.73 49.39
CA ASN A 577 -50.50 -25.83 49.49
C ASN A 577 -50.28 -26.68 50.75
N TYR A 578 -49.02 -26.97 51.12
CA TYR A 578 -48.71 -27.65 52.38
C TYR A 578 -49.07 -26.82 53.60
N LYS A 579 -48.89 -25.49 53.56
CA LYS A 579 -49.31 -24.59 54.64
C LYS A 579 -50.83 -24.60 54.83
N VAL A 580 -51.61 -24.52 53.76
CA VAL A 580 -53.08 -24.61 53.83
C VAL A 580 -53.53 -25.99 54.33
N ARG A 581 -52.85 -27.07 53.95
CA ARG A 581 -53.12 -28.43 54.49
C ARG A 581 -52.77 -28.56 55.97
N LEU A 582 -51.70 -27.92 56.43
CA LEU A 582 -51.33 -27.86 57.84
C LEU A 582 -52.41 -27.13 58.64
N GLU A 583 -52.79 -25.93 58.19
CA GLU A 583 -53.85 -25.11 58.78
C GLU A 583 -55.19 -25.86 58.85
N MET A 584 -55.57 -26.61 57.80
CA MET A 584 -56.75 -27.48 57.82
C MET A 584 -56.62 -28.66 58.80
N ALA A 585 -55.42 -29.20 59.02
CA ALA A 585 -55.18 -30.28 59.98
C ALA A 585 -55.19 -29.76 61.42
N GLU A 586 -54.59 -28.59 61.67
CA GLU A 586 -54.59 -27.88 62.95
C GLU A 586 -56.02 -27.51 63.37
N ASN A 587 -56.81 -26.87 62.48
CA ASN A 587 -58.25 -26.61 62.70
C ASN A 587 -59.04 -27.91 62.97
N LYS A 588 -58.67 -29.03 62.33
CA LYS A 588 -59.32 -30.32 62.58
C LYS A 588 -58.95 -30.89 63.96
N ILE A 589 -57.69 -30.78 64.39
CA ILE A 589 -57.25 -31.19 65.73
C ILE A 589 -57.99 -30.35 66.77
N GLU A 590 -58.03 -29.02 66.63
CA GLU A 590 -58.77 -28.12 67.52
C GLU A 590 -60.29 -28.46 67.56
N SER A 591 -60.86 -28.94 66.45
CA SER A 591 -62.25 -29.42 66.42
C SER A 591 -62.45 -30.77 67.11
N LEU A 592 -61.44 -31.65 67.10
CA LEU A 592 -61.47 -32.95 67.77
C LEU A 592 -61.23 -32.79 69.28
N GLU A 593 -60.29 -31.94 69.69
CA GLU A 593 -60.05 -31.60 71.09
C GLU A 593 -61.34 -31.08 71.76
N LYS A 594 -62.10 -30.22 71.07
CA LYS A 594 -63.43 -29.76 71.54
C LYS A 594 -64.48 -30.86 71.60
N VAL A 595 -64.44 -31.86 70.71
CA VAL A 595 -65.34 -33.02 70.80
C VAL A 595 -64.95 -33.89 71.98
N ASP A 596 -63.67 -34.23 72.12
CA ASP A 596 -63.10 -35.02 73.20
C ASP A 596 -63.34 -34.36 74.58
N GLU A 597 -63.23 -33.03 74.69
CA GLU A 597 -63.65 -32.29 75.88
C GLU A 597 -65.13 -32.53 76.23
N THR A 598 -66.05 -32.48 75.25
CA THR A 598 -67.47 -32.75 75.52
C THR A 598 -67.77 -34.22 75.81
N GLU A 599 -67.00 -35.17 75.25
CA GLU A 599 -67.14 -36.59 75.58
C GLU A 599 -66.58 -36.91 76.97
N MET A 600 -65.44 -36.31 77.32
CA MET A 600 -64.85 -36.41 78.65
C MET A 600 -65.77 -35.81 79.72
N GLN A 601 -66.41 -34.67 79.46
CA GLN A 601 -67.44 -34.10 80.35
C GLN A 601 -68.64 -35.05 80.54
N LYS A 602 -69.14 -35.69 79.47
CA LYS A 602 -70.22 -36.70 79.57
C LYS A 602 -69.77 -37.92 80.38
N LEU A 603 -68.56 -38.42 80.14
CA LEU A 603 -68.00 -39.57 80.86
C LEU A 603 -67.78 -39.28 82.35
N TYR A 604 -67.36 -38.06 82.72
CA TYR A 604 -67.28 -37.65 84.13
C TYR A 604 -68.67 -37.65 84.78
N SER A 605 -69.69 -37.04 84.14
CA SER A 605 -71.07 -37.07 84.64
C SER A 605 -71.57 -38.50 84.84
N GLN A 606 -71.37 -39.38 83.84
CA GLN A 606 -71.76 -40.79 83.93
C GLN A 606 -70.99 -41.55 85.03
N ASN A 607 -69.72 -41.21 85.29
CA ASN A 607 -68.95 -41.86 86.35
C ASN A 607 -69.49 -41.48 87.73
N ASP A 608 -69.88 -40.22 87.94
CA ASP A 608 -70.50 -39.77 89.18
C ASP A 608 -71.93 -40.31 89.36
N ASP A 609 -72.74 -40.36 88.29
CA ASP A 609 -74.04 -41.05 88.29
C ASP A 609 -73.91 -42.53 88.70
N LEU A 610 -72.90 -43.24 88.18
CA LEU A 610 -72.62 -44.64 88.52
C LEU A 610 -72.08 -44.82 89.95
N ARG A 611 -71.25 -43.89 90.45
CA ARG A 611 -70.79 -43.88 91.85
C ARG A 611 -71.96 -43.69 92.82
N ASP A 612 -72.92 -42.83 92.48
CA ASP A 612 -74.11 -42.60 93.28
C ASP A 612 -75.10 -43.77 93.23
N GLN A 613 -75.24 -44.44 92.09
CA GLN A 613 -75.98 -45.72 91.98
C GLN A 613 -75.32 -46.81 92.82
N LEU A 614 -74.00 -46.98 92.73
CA LEU A 614 -73.26 -47.98 93.51
C LEU A 614 -73.32 -47.70 95.01
N ARG A 615 -73.34 -46.42 95.43
CA ARG A 615 -73.53 -46.03 96.84
C ARG A 615 -74.92 -46.40 97.35
N LYS A 616 -75.98 -46.20 96.56
CA LYS A 616 -77.36 -46.62 96.89
C LYS A 616 -77.47 -48.13 96.99
N ALA A 617 -77.02 -48.85 95.95
CA ALA A 617 -77.02 -50.31 95.93
C ALA A 617 -76.23 -50.91 97.10
N LYS A 618 -75.12 -50.29 97.52
CA LYS A 618 -74.37 -50.74 98.71
C LYS A 618 -75.21 -50.64 100.00
N ILE A 619 -75.96 -49.55 100.19
CA ILE A 619 -76.85 -49.38 101.34
C ILE A 619 -77.98 -50.43 101.29
N GLU A 620 -78.61 -50.60 100.12
CA GLU A 620 -79.64 -51.63 99.90
C GLU A 620 -79.11 -53.07 100.14
N TYR A 621 -77.85 -53.35 99.79
CA TYR A 621 -77.19 -54.62 100.11
C TYR A 621 -76.89 -54.78 101.61
N GLU A 622 -76.55 -53.70 102.32
CA GLU A 622 -76.32 -53.75 103.77
C GLU A 622 -77.65 -53.99 104.52
N ASP A 623 -78.74 -53.33 104.13
CA ASP A 623 -80.10 -53.56 104.66
C ASP A 623 -80.59 -55.00 104.38
N THR A 624 -80.37 -55.53 103.16
CA THR A 624 -80.78 -56.90 102.81
C THR A 624 -79.94 -57.98 103.49
N LEU A 625 -78.67 -57.69 103.82
CA LEU A 625 -77.81 -58.62 104.54
C LEU A 625 -78.17 -58.68 106.02
N GLU A 626 -78.59 -57.57 106.63
CA GLU A 626 -79.16 -57.56 107.99
C GLU A 626 -80.48 -58.36 108.05
N THR A 627 -81.35 -58.26 107.04
CA THR A 627 -82.56 -59.09 106.97
C THR A 627 -82.27 -60.56 106.73
N LEU A 628 -81.34 -60.92 105.83
CA LEU A 628 -80.96 -62.33 105.60
C LEU A 628 -80.29 -62.95 106.83
N GLN A 629 -79.50 -62.19 107.61
CA GLN A 629 -78.93 -62.68 108.86
C GLN A 629 -80.03 -62.98 109.90
N HIS A 630 -81.08 -62.15 109.96
CA HIS A 630 -82.26 -62.40 110.79
C HIS A 630 -83.06 -63.64 110.33
N GLU A 631 -83.19 -63.86 109.02
CA GLU A 631 -83.85 -65.06 108.46
C GLU A 631 -83.05 -66.35 108.73
N ILE A 632 -81.71 -66.30 108.73
CA ILE A 632 -80.86 -67.46 109.06
C ILE A 632 -81.09 -67.93 110.51
N ASP A 633 -81.15 -67.02 111.48
CA ASP A 633 -81.40 -67.33 112.89
C ASP A 633 -82.78 -68.00 113.11
N VAL A 634 -83.76 -67.68 112.27
CA VAL A 634 -85.08 -68.35 112.24
C VAL A 634 -84.96 -69.72 111.54
N CYS A 635 -84.27 -69.78 110.40
CA CYS A 635 -84.16 -70.97 109.56
C CYS A 635 -83.33 -72.10 110.19
N GLU A 636 -82.33 -71.81 111.04
CA GLU A 636 -81.64 -72.85 111.84
C GLU A 636 -82.60 -73.50 112.85
N LYS A 637 -83.46 -72.69 113.47
CA LYS A 637 -84.51 -73.11 114.40
C LYS A 637 -85.49 -74.05 113.72
N GLU A 638 -85.97 -73.68 112.52
CA GLU A 638 -86.86 -74.50 111.71
C GLU A 638 -86.18 -75.75 111.15
N ASN A 639 -84.90 -75.70 110.79
CA ASN A 639 -84.14 -76.89 110.37
C ASN A 639 -84.07 -77.98 111.44
N CYS A 640 -84.03 -77.58 112.72
CA CYS A 640 -84.10 -78.52 113.85
C CYS A 640 -85.44 -79.27 113.89
N GLU A 641 -86.55 -78.58 113.60
CA GLU A 641 -87.87 -79.21 113.47
C GLU A 641 -88.03 -80.00 112.16
N LEU A 642 -87.45 -79.52 111.06
CA LEU A 642 -87.58 -80.14 109.73
C LEU A 642 -86.80 -81.46 109.61
N ARG A 643 -85.70 -81.67 110.35
CA ARG A 643 -85.09 -83.01 110.48
C ARG A 643 -86.08 -84.08 110.95
N ASN A 644 -87.05 -83.72 111.78
CA ASN A 644 -88.09 -84.63 112.25
C ASN A 644 -89.25 -84.82 111.25
N ARG A 645 -89.37 -83.95 110.23
CA ARG A 645 -90.46 -83.96 109.24
C ARG A 645 -90.02 -84.30 107.81
N ALA A 646 -88.71 -84.36 107.52
CA ALA A 646 -88.11 -84.72 106.22
C ALA A 646 -88.24 -86.22 105.85
N ARG A 647 -89.40 -86.84 106.11
CA ARG A 647 -89.70 -88.25 105.82
C ARG A 647 -90.64 -88.45 104.60
N THR A 648 -91.12 -87.37 103.96
CA THR A 648 -92.11 -87.41 102.84
C THR A 648 -92.05 -86.22 101.83
N ILE A 649 -91.32 -86.42 100.72
CA ILE A 649 -91.66 -86.21 99.26
C ILE A 649 -92.91 -85.35 98.87
N SER A 650 -93.03 -84.49 97.82
CA SER A 650 -92.13 -83.83 96.79
C SER A 650 -92.90 -82.98 95.67
N LYS A 651 -92.22 -82.09 94.85
CA LYS A 651 -92.42 -81.64 93.39
C LYS A 651 -93.06 -80.26 92.87
N LYS A 652 -92.50 -79.70 91.74
CA LYS A 652 -92.96 -78.76 90.60
C LYS A 652 -92.76 -77.18 90.64
N GLN A 653 -92.84 -76.29 89.58
CA GLN A 653 -92.47 -76.22 88.08
C GLN A 653 -92.87 -74.85 87.32
N LEU A 654 -92.25 -74.44 86.15
CA LEU A 654 -92.64 -73.42 85.06
C LEU A 654 -92.17 -71.91 85.20
N GLN A 655 -92.12 -70.87 84.28
CA GLN A 655 -92.17 -70.50 82.78
C GLN A 655 -91.80 -68.94 82.58
N THR A 656 -91.79 -68.05 81.51
CA THR A 656 -91.97 -67.81 79.99
C THR A 656 -91.80 -66.25 79.67
N ILE A 657 -91.57 -65.52 78.51
CA ILE A 657 -90.92 -65.58 77.12
C ILE A 657 -90.94 -64.15 76.36
N ASN A 658 -90.52 -63.97 75.04
CA ASN A 658 -90.68 -62.81 74.03
C ASN A 658 -89.64 -61.59 73.94
N LEU A 659 -89.46 -60.69 72.89
CA LEU A 659 -89.57 -60.57 71.37
C LEU A 659 -88.98 -59.23 70.69
N ALA A 660 -88.86 -59.11 69.31
CA ALA A 660 -88.76 -57.91 68.35
C ALA A 660 -87.45 -57.02 68.14
N MET A 661 -87.18 -56.10 67.14
CA MET A 661 -87.55 -55.83 65.68
C MET A 661 -86.80 -54.62 64.92
N ASN A 662 -86.53 -54.72 63.57
CA ASN A 662 -86.43 -53.73 62.38
C ASN A 662 -85.43 -52.48 62.24
N HIS A 663 -85.22 -51.78 61.07
CA HIS A 663 -84.47 -52.08 59.77
C HIS A 663 -84.29 -50.91 58.66
N SER A 664 -83.38 -51.05 57.62
CA SER A 664 -83.29 -50.42 56.19
C SER A 664 -82.66 -48.99 55.86
N LYS A 665 -82.25 -48.49 54.63
CA LYS A 665 -81.64 -48.98 53.29
C LYS A 665 -81.34 -47.90 52.13
N MET A 666 -80.24 -48.02 51.31
CA MET A 666 -80.00 -47.78 49.80
C MET A 666 -80.10 -46.37 49.04
N GLN A 667 -79.65 -46.03 47.77
CA GLN A 667 -78.56 -46.42 46.76
C GLN A 667 -78.54 -45.73 45.29
N ALA A 668 -77.38 -45.21 44.74
CA ALA A 668 -76.85 -45.08 43.29
C ALA A 668 -77.48 -44.19 42.10
N THR A 669 -76.98 -43.84 40.84
CA THR A 669 -75.68 -43.65 40.02
C THR A 669 -75.82 -43.17 38.49
N LEU A 670 -74.74 -42.68 37.78
CA LEU A 670 -74.35 -42.73 36.28
C LEU A 670 -74.57 -41.59 35.17
N SER A 671 -74.04 -41.75 33.90
CA SER A 671 -73.87 -40.72 32.77
C SER A 671 -73.60 -41.23 31.28
N PRO A 672 -73.92 -40.49 30.14
CA PRO A 672 -73.33 -40.67 28.75
C PRO A 672 -73.08 -39.40 27.80
N THR A 673 -73.22 -39.47 26.44
CA THR A 673 -72.57 -38.67 25.30
C THR A 673 -73.46 -38.42 24.01
N ASP A 674 -73.13 -37.54 22.99
CA ASP A 674 -73.17 -37.76 21.45
C ASP A 674 -72.92 -36.56 20.41
N SER A 675 -73.27 -36.64 19.08
CA SER A 675 -72.63 -35.92 17.88
C SER A 675 -73.43 -35.58 16.53
N ASN A 676 -72.78 -34.88 15.52
CA ASN A 676 -72.96 -34.86 13.99
C ASN A 676 -73.73 -33.74 13.11
N PRO A 677 -73.61 -33.62 11.72
CA PRO A 677 -73.67 -32.35 10.88
C PRO A 677 -74.50 -32.29 9.51
N SER A 678 -74.40 -31.23 8.63
CA SER A 678 -74.63 -31.26 7.11
C SER A 678 -74.55 -29.94 6.21
N THR A 679 -73.92 -30.03 4.99
CA THR A 679 -74.10 -29.47 3.56
C THR A 679 -74.91 -28.18 3.13
N PRO A 680 -74.96 -27.68 1.82
CA PRO A 680 -73.99 -27.52 0.67
C PRO A 680 -74.17 -26.29 -0.33
N LYS A 681 -73.39 -26.25 -1.46
CA LYS A 681 -73.61 -25.67 -2.84
C LYS A 681 -73.27 -24.19 -3.24
N GLN A 682 -72.11 -24.01 -3.90
CA GLN A 682 -71.87 -23.06 -5.05
C GLN A 682 -70.43 -23.27 -5.63
N PHE A 683 -70.21 -24.07 -6.69
CA PHE A 683 -68.81 -24.41 -7.11
C PHE A 683 -68.52 -24.76 -8.59
N ASN A 684 -69.49 -25.15 -9.42
CA ASN A 684 -69.19 -25.92 -10.65
C ASN A 684 -68.48 -25.18 -11.79
N GLU A 685 -68.52 -23.85 -11.85
CA GLU A 685 -67.92 -23.06 -12.93
C GLU A 685 -66.46 -22.66 -12.61
N VAL A 686 -66.22 -22.28 -11.34
CA VAL A 686 -64.87 -22.03 -10.79
C VAL A 686 -64.00 -23.29 -10.91
N ALA A 687 -64.56 -24.47 -10.59
CA ALA A 687 -63.84 -25.74 -10.63
C ALA A 687 -63.29 -26.11 -12.02
N TYR A 688 -63.89 -25.63 -13.11
CA TYR A 688 -63.39 -25.86 -14.47
C TYR A 688 -62.17 -24.97 -14.79
N LEU A 689 -62.26 -23.68 -14.48
CA LEU A 689 -61.15 -22.74 -14.64
C LEU A 689 -59.98 -23.06 -13.69
N GLU A 690 -60.26 -23.52 -12.47
CA GLU A 690 -59.23 -24.05 -11.55
C GLU A 690 -58.54 -25.30 -12.09
N TYR A 691 -59.26 -26.17 -12.82
CA TYR A 691 -58.69 -27.35 -13.45
C TYR A 691 -57.73 -26.98 -14.59
N GLU A 692 -58.16 -26.13 -15.53
CA GLU A 692 -57.34 -25.68 -16.65
C GLU A 692 -56.11 -24.85 -16.18
N LEU A 693 -56.29 -24.01 -15.17
CA LEU A 693 -55.21 -23.25 -14.53
C LEU A 693 -54.23 -24.16 -13.76
N LYS A 694 -54.69 -25.29 -13.25
CA LYS A 694 -53.85 -26.31 -12.60
C LYS A 694 -53.10 -27.18 -13.61
N GLU A 695 -53.71 -27.54 -14.73
CA GLU A 695 -53.07 -28.28 -15.81
C GLU A 695 -51.99 -27.45 -16.50
N THR A 696 -52.28 -26.19 -16.83
CA THR A 696 -51.28 -25.25 -17.38
C THR A 696 -50.14 -24.95 -16.41
N LYS A 697 -50.41 -24.87 -15.09
CA LYS A 697 -49.34 -24.80 -14.07
C LYS A 697 -48.48 -26.07 -14.03
N LEU A 698 -49.07 -27.26 -14.08
CA LEU A 698 -48.32 -28.52 -14.11
C LEU A 698 -47.44 -28.63 -15.37
N ALA A 699 -47.95 -28.21 -16.53
CA ALA A 699 -47.17 -28.14 -17.76
C ALA A 699 -46.00 -27.13 -17.66
N LEU A 700 -46.23 -25.97 -17.04
CA LEU A 700 -45.18 -24.97 -16.80
C LEU A 700 -44.14 -25.46 -15.78
N GLU A 701 -44.56 -26.09 -14.68
CA GLU A 701 -43.66 -26.69 -13.69
C GLU A 701 -42.81 -27.80 -14.31
N TRP A 702 -43.41 -28.67 -15.14
CA TRP A 702 -42.68 -29.71 -15.88
C TRP A 702 -41.68 -29.10 -16.86
N ALA A 703 -42.07 -28.08 -17.65
CA ALA A 703 -41.17 -27.39 -18.56
C ALA A 703 -40.02 -26.67 -17.83
N CYS A 704 -40.30 -26.00 -16.72
CA CYS A 704 -39.29 -25.38 -15.87
C CYS A 704 -38.36 -26.42 -15.23
N GLN A 705 -38.88 -27.57 -14.80
CA GLN A 705 -38.09 -28.68 -14.27
C GLN A 705 -37.21 -29.33 -15.34
N HIS A 706 -37.71 -29.49 -16.56
CA HIS A 706 -36.95 -30.01 -17.70
C HIS A 706 -35.85 -29.03 -18.15
N ILE A 707 -36.14 -27.72 -18.23
CA ILE A 707 -35.12 -26.69 -18.49
C ILE A 707 -34.06 -26.66 -17.37
N ARG A 708 -34.46 -26.86 -16.11
CA ARG A 708 -33.52 -27.01 -14.98
C ARG A 708 -32.67 -28.29 -15.11
N GLN A 709 -33.24 -29.41 -15.55
CA GLN A 709 -32.50 -30.65 -15.82
C GLN A 709 -31.51 -30.49 -16.97
N LEU A 710 -31.89 -29.86 -18.08
CA LEU A 710 -30.98 -29.62 -19.21
C LEU A 710 -29.80 -28.72 -18.79
N LYS A 711 -30.06 -27.60 -18.11
CA LYS A 711 -29.02 -26.72 -17.54
C LYS A 711 -28.20 -27.39 -16.44
N ALA A 712 -28.76 -28.35 -15.72
CA ALA A 712 -28.02 -29.16 -14.74
C ALA A 712 -27.11 -30.18 -15.44
N ASN A 713 -27.57 -30.83 -16.52
CA ASN A 713 -26.79 -31.81 -17.29
C ASN A 713 -25.61 -31.15 -18.02
N GLU A 714 -25.81 -29.96 -18.61
CA GLU A 714 -24.75 -29.12 -19.18
C GLU A 714 -23.68 -28.78 -18.13
N ARG A 715 -24.11 -28.35 -16.94
CA ARG A 715 -23.21 -28.12 -15.80
C ARG A 715 -22.55 -29.40 -15.29
N LEU A 716 -23.22 -30.55 -15.37
CA LEU A 716 -22.69 -31.85 -14.97
C LEU A 716 -21.63 -32.35 -15.96
N GLN A 717 -21.77 -32.07 -17.26
CA GLN A 717 -20.71 -32.32 -18.25
C GLN A 717 -19.47 -31.47 -17.94
N MET A 718 -19.65 -30.18 -17.62
CA MET A 718 -18.56 -29.31 -17.15
C MET A 718 -17.95 -29.79 -15.82
N LEU A 719 -18.74 -30.38 -14.92
CA LEU A 719 -18.26 -30.95 -13.66
C LEU A 719 -17.50 -32.27 -13.85
N ASN A 720 -17.92 -33.11 -14.80
CA ASN A 720 -17.27 -34.37 -15.15
C ASN A 720 -15.95 -34.19 -15.93
N LEU A 721 -15.65 -32.96 -16.37
CA LEU A 721 -14.35 -32.55 -16.91
C LEU A 721 -13.37 -32.10 -15.80
N MET A 722 -13.79 -32.09 -14.53
CA MET A 722 -12.97 -31.76 -13.37
C MET A 722 -12.66 -33.03 -12.56
N ASP A 723 -11.46 -33.11 -11.98
CA ASP A 723 -11.10 -34.20 -11.08
C ASP A 723 -12.00 -34.24 -9.83
N SER A 724 -12.36 -35.45 -9.40
CA SER A 724 -13.25 -35.64 -8.25
C SER A 724 -12.59 -35.20 -6.95
N ILE A 725 -13.13 -34.17 -6.30
CA ILE A 725 -12.62 -33.65 -5.02
C ILE A 725 -12.84 -34.69 -3.91
N THR A 726 -11.83 -35.53 -3.65
CA THR A 726 -11.80 -36.42 -2.49
C THR A 726 -11.37 -35.64 -1.25
N PHE A 727 -12.33 -35.21 -0.43
CA PHE A 727 -12.05 -34.62 0.87
C PHE A 727 -11.27 -35.61 1.77
N PRO A 728 -10.12 -35.22 2.36
CA PRO A 728 -9.47 -36.02 3.40
C PRO A 728 -10.42 -36.23 4.57
N SER A 729 -10.53 -37.47 5.06
CA SER A 729 -11.51 -37.85 6.09
C SER A 729 -11.23 -37.28 7.49
N ASP A 730 -10.18 -36.48 7.63
CA ASP A 730 -9.64 -36.01 8.91
C ASP A 730 -10.33 -34.71 9.41
N ILE A 731 -11.25 -34.15 8.61
CA ILE A 731 -11.96 -32.89 8.90
C ILE A 731 -13.48 -33.15 9.03
N SER A 732 -13.90 -33.82 10.10
CA SER A 732 -15.30 -33.84 10.55
C SER A 732 -15.45 -34.24 12.02
N GLY A 733 -16.60 -33.91 12.61
CA GLY A 733 -16.85 -34.01 14.05
C GLY A 733 -16.85 -35.45 14.62
N PRO A 734 -16.56 -35.61 15.92
CA PRO A 734 -16.25 -36.91 16.53
C PRO A 734 -17.41 -37.91 16.53
N LEU A 735 -18.67 -37.45 16.53
CA LEU A 735 -19.84 -38.32 16.71
C LEU A 735 -20.24 -39.12 15.45
N THR A 736 -19.87 -38.66 14.26
CA THR A 736 -20.24 -39.34 13.00
C THR A 736 -19.15 -40.32 12.51
N LEU A 737 -17.90 -40.11 12.92
CA LEU A 737 -16.77 -40.99 12.56
C LEU A 737 -16.79 -42.32 13.33
N LEU A 738 -17.23 -42.31 14.60
CA LEU A 738 -17.19 -43.47 15.49
C LEU A 738 -18.02 -44.67 14.99
N SER A 739 -19.15 -44.45 14.33
CA SER A 739 -20.03 -45.55 13.87
C SER A 739 -19.59 -46.18 12.54
N VAL A 740 -18.90 -45.42 11.67
CA VAL A 740 -18.55 -45.87 10.31
C VAL A 740 -17.11 -46.42 10.24
N GLN A 741 -16.18 -45.93 11.07
CA GLN A 741 -14.78 -46.33 11.00
C GLN A 741 -14.32 -47.31 12.09
N ALA A 742 -15.06 -47.49 13.20
CA ALA A 742 -14.62 -48.32 14.34
C ALA A 742 -14.14 -49.71 13.93
N SER A 743 -14.98 -50.55 13.31
CA SER A 743 -14.59 -51.93 12.95
C SER A 743 -13.38 -52.05 12.03
N LYS A 744 -13.21 -51.09 11.10
CA LYS A 744 -12.03 -51.01 10.21
C LYS A 744 -10.78 -50.55 10.98
N LYS A 745 -10.95 -49.65 11.95
CA LYS A 745 -9.86 -49.17 12.82
C LYS A 745 -9.43 -50.23 13.82
N ASP A 746 -10.37 -50.91 14.48
CA ASP A 746 -10.10 -51.95 15.47
C ASP A 746 -9.35 -53.14 14.82
N GLU A 747 -9.77 -53.57 13.62
CA GLU A 747 -9.04 -54.59 12.86
C GLU A 747 -7.64 -54.13 12.42
N LEU A 748 -7.44 -52.85 12.13
CA LEU A 748 -6.13 -52.29 11.78
C LEU A 748 -5.23 -52.15 13.01
N ASP A 749 -5.73 -51.63 14.13
CA ASP A 749 -4.99 -51.42 15.37
C ASP A 749 -4.59 -52.78 16.00
N GLU A 750 -5.38 -53.84 15.78
CA GLU A 750 -5.02 -55.22 16.13
C GLU A 750 -3.95 -55.82 15.20
N LEU A 751 -3.89 -55.41 13.92
CA LEU A 751 -2.79 -55.78 13.03
C LEU A 751 -1.51 -55.01 13.37
N CYS A 752 -1.61 -53.72 13.70
CA CYS A 752 -0.51 -52.89 14.16
C CYS A 752 0.10 -53.47 15.46
N ARG A 753 -0.71 -53.74 16.49
CA ARG A 753 -0.21 -54.33 17.75
C ARG A 753 0.41 -55.73 17.52
N ARG A 754 -0.11 -56.54 16.60
CA ARG A 754 0.54 -57.82 16.22
C ARG A 754 1.85 -57.63 15.46
N ALA A 755 1.96 -56.62 14.58
CA ALA A 755 3.20 -56.26 13.91
C ALA A 755 4.26 -55.73 14.91
N GLU A 756 3.87 -54.87 15.84
CA GLU A 756 4.72 -54.31 16.90
C GLU A 756 5.26 -55.39 17.83
N ASN A 757 4.41 -56.35 18.25
CA ASN A 757 4.85 -57.50 19.05
C ASN A 757 5.87 -58.38 18.31
N ILE A 758 5.64 -58.67 17.02
CA ILE A 758 6.60 -59.41 16.18
C ILE A 758 7.91 -58.60 15.98
N LEU A 759 7.82 -57.28 15.86
CA LEU A 759 8.98 -56.40 15.74
C LEU A 759 9.78 -56.34 17.05
N ALA A 760 9.11 -56.27 18.21
CA ALA A 760 9.73 -56.34 19.52
C ALA A 760 10.44 -57.69 19.72
N ASP A 761 9.77 -58.82 19.42
CA ASP A 761 10.39 -60.15 19.40
C ASP A 761 11.65 -60.17 18.49
N SER A 762 11.56 -59.57 17.29
CA SER A 762 12.66 -59.57 16.31
C SER A 762 13.92 -58.84 16.80
N ARG A 763 13.79 -57.77 17.60
CA ARG A 763 14.92 -56.93 18.05
C ARG A 763 15.97 -57.75 18.81
N PHE A 764 15.54 -58.73 19.61
CA PHE A 764 16.43 -59.63 20.34
C PHE A 764 17.29 -60.55 19.44
N TYR A 765 16.91 -60.70 18.17
CA TYR A 765 17.59 -61.57 17.19
C TYR A 765 18.18 -60.80 16.00
N GLN A 766 18.19 -59.46 16.03
CA GLN A 766 18.91 -58.63 15.06
C GLN A 766 20.43 -58.66 15.26
N ILE A 767 20.89 -58.98 16.47
CA ILE A 767 22.30 -59.17 16.81
C ILE A 767 22.73 -60.60 16.43
N PRO A 768 23.85 -60.83 15.72
CA PRO A 768 24.33 -62.17 15.41
C PRO A 768 24.63 -63.01 16.66
N TYR A 769 24.41 -64.32 16.61
CA TYR A 769 24.77 -65.22 17.73
C TYR A 769 26.28 -65.20 18.01
N VAL A 770 26.65 -64.70 19.18
CA VAL A 770 28.00 -64.76 19.74
C VAL A 770 28.07 -65.98 20.66
N ALA A 771 29.03 -66.89 20.42
CA ALA A 771 29.23 -68.05 21.27
C ALA A 771 30.04 -67.68 22.53
N ASP A 772 29.52 -68.02 23.70
CA ASP A 772 30.28 -67.91 24.95
C ASP A 772 31.37 -68.99 25.02
N ILE A 773 32.62 -68.55 24.89
CA ILE A 773 33.82 -69.39 24.81
C ILE A 773 34.05 -70.17 26.12
N SER A 774 33.47 -69.76 27.24
CA SER A 774 33.55 -70.48 28.52
C SER A 774 32.72 -71.77 28.56
N GLN A 775 31.72 -71.90 27.68
CA GLN A 775 30.85 -73.07 27.62
C GLN A 775 31.43 -74.23 26.78
N SER A 776 30.95 -75.45 27.04
CA SER A 776 31.31 -76.61 26.22
C SER A 776 30.66 -76.57 24.84
N LYS A 777 31.37 -77.04 23.80
CA LYS A 777 30.90 -77.00 22.40
C LYS A 777 29.50 -77.57 22.20
N SER A 778 29.17 -78.67 22.87
CA SER A 778 27.83 -79.29 22.83
C SER A 778 26.71 -78.36 23.34
N LYS A 779 26.99 -77.52 24.34
CA LYS A 779 26.05 -76.46 24.76
C LYS A 779 25.98 -75.31 23.76
N GLN A 780 27.13 -74.83 23.28
CA GLN A 780 27.21 -73.76 22.26
C GLN A 780 26.41 -74.13 21.00
N ASP A 781 26.57 -75.36 20.49
CA ASP A 781 25.83 -75.84 19.32
C ASP A 781 24.32 -75.98 19.59
N LEU A 782 23.92 -76.39 20.80
CA LEU A 782 22.51 -76.48 21.21
C LEU A 782 21.86 -75.08 21.36
N GLU A 783 22.57 -74.13 21.95
CA GLU A 783 22.13 -72.73 22.07
C GLU A 783 22.02 -72.06 20.69
N LYS A 784 23.05 -72.20 19.85
CA LYS A 784 23.05 -71.73 18.46
C LYS A 784 21.89 -72.32 17.66
N LYS A 785 21.58 -73.61 17.85
CA LYS A 785 20.43 -74.27 17.22
C LYS A 785 19.10 -73.73 17.72
N LYS A 786 18.96 -73.42 19.01
CA LYS A 786 17.77 -72.74 19.57
C LYS A 786 17.63 -71.32 19.01
N PHE A 787 18.71 -70.54 18.99
CA PHE A 787 18.73 -69.17 18.47
C PHE A 787 18.29 -69.10 17.00
N LEU A 788 18.86 -69.96 16.15
CA LEU A 788 18.46 -70.07 14.73
C LEU A 788 17.02 -70.60 14.56
N GLY A 789 16.57 -71.50 15.44
CA GLY A 789 15.18 -71.96 15.48
C GLY A 789 14.19 -70.83 15.81
N ASN A 790 14.52 -69.97 16.78
CA ASN A 790 13.70 -68.82 17.14
C ASN A 790 13.64 -67.79 15.99
N ILE A 791 14.75 -67.55 15.29
CA ILE A 791 14.78 -66.72 14.07
C ILE A 791 13.88 -67.32 12.98
N ALA A 792 13.94 -68.62 12.74
CA ALA A 792 13.07 -69.29 11.76
C ALA A 792 11.58 -69.12 12.13
N HIS A 793 11.22 -69.30 13.40
CA HIS A 793 9.86 -69.11 13.91
C HIS A 793 9.35 -67.66 13.80
N ILE A 794 10.19 -66.66 14.06
CA ILE A 794 9.82 -65.24 13.88
C ILE A 794 9.63 -64.91 12.39
N ASN A 795 10.55 -65.36 11.52
CA ASN A 795 10.39 -65.20 10.07
C ASN A 795 9.12 -65.88 9.55
N GLN A 796 8.74 -67.04 10.10
CA GLN A 796 7.48 -67.71 9.77
C GLN A 796 6.26 -66.91 10.22
N ARG A 797 6.26 -66.33 11.43
CA ARG A 797 5.18 -65.43 11.90
C ARG A 797 5.02 -64.18 11.02
N ILE A 798 6.13 -63.65 10.47
CA ILE A 798 6.10 -62.54 9.51
C ILE A 798 5.48 -62.98 8.16
N ALA A 799 5.95 -64.11 7.62
CA ALA A 799 5.57 -64.59 6.29
C ALA A 799 4.16 -65.19 6.22
N ASP A 800 3.83 -66.11 7.13
CA ASP A 800 2.62 -66.94 7.04
C ASP A 800 1.40 -66.27 7.71
N VAL A 801 1.62 -65.43 8.74
CA VAL A 801 0.53 -64.82 9.53
C VAL A 801 0.38 -63.35 9.18
N LEU A 802 1.40 -62.52 9.48
CA LEU A 802 1.25 -61.06 9.37
C LEU A 802 1.01 -60.60 7.93
N ARG A 803 1.78 -61.15 6.95
CA ARG A 803 1.63 -60.79 5.53
C ARG A 803 0.26 -61.19 4.97
N ILE A 804 -0.24 -62.37 5.33
CA ILE A 804 -1.53 -62.89 4.82
C ILE A 804 -2.71 -62.11 5.43
N ASP A 805 -2.67 -61.80 6.73
CA ASP A 805 -3.74 -61.02 7.36
C ASP A 805 -3.76 -59.56 6.87
N ILE A 806 -2.60 -58.92 6.64
CA ILE A 806 -2.53 -57.59 5.99
C ILE A 806 -3.12 -57.67 4.57
N HIS A 807 -2.80 -58.71 3.80
CA HIS A 807 -3.38 -58.89 2.46
C HIS A 807 -4.91 -59.05 2.51
N ARG A 808 -5.43 -59.84 3.46
CA ARG A 808 -6.86 -60.02 3.69
C ARG A 808 -7.55 -58.70 4.08
N PHE A 809 -6.94 -57.90 4.95
CA PHE A 809 -7.44 -56.58 5.34
C PHE A 809 -7.48 -55.60 4.15
N CYS A 810 -6.39 -55.52 3.38
CA CYS A 810 -6.33 -54.68 2.18
C CYS A 810 -7.41 -55.04 1.15
N TYR A 811 -7.61 -56.34 0.88
CA TYR A 811 -8.64 -56.82 -0.04
C TYR A 811 -10.07 -56.53 0.47
N LYS A 812 -10.30 -56.67 1.78
CA LYS A 812 -11.61 -56.41 2.42
C LYS A 812 -12.03 -54.93 2.39
N TYR A 813 -11.06 -54.00 2.41
CA TYR A 813 -11.33 -52.56 2.59
C TYR A 813 -10.84 -51.64 1.45
N ARG A 814 -10.38 -52.18 0.32
CA ARG A 814 -10.11 -51.42 -0.92
C ARG A 814 -10.77 -52.10 -2.12
N GLN A 815 -11.78 -51.44 -2.70
CA GLN A 815 -12.33 -51.86 -4.00
C GLN A 815 -11.38 -51.42 -5.12
N SER A 816 -10.93 -52.39 -5.92
CA SER A 816 -10.15 -52.25 -7.17
C SER A 816 -8.98 -51.25 -7.20
N ARG A 817 -7.79 -51.72 -6.82
CA ARG A 817 -6.49 -51.47 -7.50
C ARG A 817 -5.42 -52.44 -6.97
N GLU A 818 -4.30 -52.52 -7.67
CA GLU A 818 -3.26 -53.54 -7.46
C GLU A 818 -2.52 -53.42 -6.11
N TRP A 819 -1.74 -54.46 -5.79
CA TRP A 819 -0.96 -54.54 -4.55
C TRP A 819 0.07 -53.40 -4.45
N PRO A 820 0.13 -52.63 -3.35
CA PRO A 820 1.10 -51.54 -3.24
C PRO A 820 2.55 -52.07 -3.21
N SER A 821 3.40 -51.58 -4.12
CA SER A 821 4.82 -51.96 -4.25
C SER A 821 5.64 -51.77 -2.98
N LEU A 822 5.21 -50.88 -2.08
CA LEU A 822 5.70 -50.72 -0.71
C LEU A 822 5.81 -52.06 0.06
N PHE A 823 4.92 -53.02 -0.22
CA PHE A 823 4.87 -54.32 0.46
C PHE A 823 5.52 -55.47 -0.32
N GLU A 824 6.18 -55.21 -1.45
CA GLU A 824 6.98 -56.21 -2.16
C GLU A 824 8.32 -56.48 -1.45
N ASN A 825 8.86 -55.49 -0.75
CA ASN A 825 10.20 -55.52 -0.15
C ASN A 825 10.27 -55.99 1.32
N ILE A 826 9.28 -56.74 1.82
CA ILE A 826 9.33 -57.33 3.18
C ILE A 826 10.36 -58.48 3.20
N LYS A 827 11.60 -58.15 3.58
CA LYS A 827 12.73 -59.09 3.65
C LYS A 827 12.76 -59.85 4.98
N SER A 828 13.14 -61.13 4.91
CA SER A 828 13.48 -61.95 6.08
C SER A 828 14.58 -61.28 6.93
N ILE A 829 14.52 -61.46 8.26
CA ILE A 829 15.54 -60.97 9.21
C ILE A 829 16.95 -61.46 8.81
N THR A 830 17.05 -62.60 8.13
CA THR A 830 18.31 -63.19 7.67
C THR A 830 18.92 -62.57 6.40
N SER A 831 18.35 -61.52 5.79
CA SER A 831 18.91 -60.95 4.55
C SER A 831 20.24 -60.22 4.73
N TYR A 832 20.63 -59.87 5.97
CA TYR A 832 21.90 -59.22 6.28
C TYR A 832 23.06 -60.21 6.48
N ASN A 833 23.33 -61.07 5.49
CA ASN A 833 24.69 -61.61 5.23
C ASN A 833 24.77 -62.43 3.93
N ARG A 834 24.79 -61.74 2.79
CA ARG A 834 25.49 -62.17 1.56
C ARG A 834 25.84 -60.95 0.72
N LYS A 835 27.09 -60.52 0.79
CA LYS A 835 27.71 -59.87 -0.36
C LYS A 835 28.01 -60.98 -1.36
N ASP A 836 27.50 -60.83 -2.58
CA ASP A 836 28.13 -61.18 -3.86
C ASP A 836 27.08 -61.09 -4.98
N PHE A 837 27.29 -60.16 -5.90
CA PHE A 837 26.69 -60.15 -7.24
C PHE A 837 27.64 -60.90 -8.20
N PRO A 838 27.21 -61.37 -9.39
CA PRO A 838 25.97 -61.03 -10.10
C PRO A 838 25.20 -62.25 -10.66
N SER A 839 24.31 -61.98 -11.63
CA SER A 839 23.88 -62.92 -12.69
C SER A 839 22.85 -64.03 -12.36
N ALA A 840 21.60 -63.61 -12.36
CA ALA A 840 20.55 -64.13 -13.25
C ALA A 840 19.81 -65.47 -12.97
N LEU A 841 18.60 -65.46 -13.54
CA LEU A 841 17.77 -66.57 -14.01
C LEU A 841 16.84 -67.32 -13.02
N ASN A 842 15.55 -67.16 -13.31
CA ASN A 842 14.44 -68.11 -13.17
C ASN A 842 14.70 -69.39 -12.35
N PHE A 843 14.16 -69.45 -11.13
CA PHE A 843 13.45 -70.66 -10.70
C PHE A 843 12.32 -70.31 -9.70
N LEU A 844 11.14 -70.89 -9.92
CA LEU A 844 9.99 -70.91 -9.00
C LEU A 844 9.32 -69.57 -8.63
N LEU A 845 8.87 -68.86 -9.66
CA LEU A 845 7.46 -68.43 -9.65
C LEU A 845 6.60 -69.63 -10.11
N GLN A 846 6.37 -70.59 -9.20
CA GLN A 846 5.36 -71.63 -9.44
C GLN A 846 4.91 -72.33 -8.15
N LYS A 847 3.59 -72.53 -8.07
CA LYS A 847 2.84 -73.36 -7.11
C LYS A 847 2.73 -72.88 -5.66
N GLU A 848 1.60 -72.22 -5.42
CA GLU A 848 0.74 -72.52 -4.27
C GLU A 848 0.37 -74.02 -4.18
N GLU A 849 -0.33 -74.36 -3.09
CA GLU A 849 -1.03 -75.63 -2.85
C GLU A 849 -0.17 -76.89 -2.67
N ARG A 850 0.10 -77.18 -1.39
CA ARG A 850 -0.22 -78.49 -0.84
C ARG A 850 -1.73 -78.58 -0.55
N THR A 851 -2.47 -79.23 -1.43
CA THR A 851 -3.45 -80.25 -0.99
C THR A 851 -3.09 -81.56 -1.69
N GLU A 852 -3.55 -82.70 -1.15
CA GLU A 852 -2.80 -83.93 -1.25
C GLU A 852 -3.13 -84.85 -2.44
N ILE A 853 -2.04 -85.38 -3.02
CA ILE A 853 -1.89 -86.74 -3.56
C ILE A 853 -2.46 -87.07 -4.97
N HIS A 854 -1.54 -87.62 -5.78
CA HIS A 854 -1.71 -88.52 -6.93
C HIS A 854 -2.14 -88.02 -8.35
N ARG A 855 -1.16 -88.14 -9.27
CA ARG A 855 -1.14 -88.91 -10.55
C ARG A 855 -0.79 -88.14 -11.85
N LEU A 856 0.22 -88.71 -12.52
CA LEU A 856 0.46 -88.80 -13.97
C LEU A 856 0.77 -87.51 -14.78
N LYS A 857 1.99 -87.49 -15.34
CA LYS A 857 2.36 -86.66 -16.50
C LYS A 857 1.79 -87.31 -17.78
N GLY A 858 1.34 -86.51 -18.74
CA GLY A 858 0.87 -87.02 -20.03
C GLY A 858 0.59 -85.91 -21.06
N VAL A 859 0.46 -86.29 -22.33
CA VAL A 859 0.37 -85.36 -23.49
C VAL A 859 -0.91 -84.49 -23.47
N HIS A 860 -1.92 -84.87 -22.68
CA HIS A 860 -3.15 -84.09 -22.50
C HIS A 860 -3.10 -83.05 -21.36
N SER A 861 -1.91 -82.74 -20.82
CA SER A 861 -1.77 -81.72 -19.76
C SER A 861 -2.12 -80.30 -20.27
N VAL A 862 -2.75 -79.50 -19.41
CA VAL A 862 -3.13 -78.10 -19.72
C VAL A 862 -1.94 -77.26 -20.19
N ALA A 863 -0.75 -77.47 -19.61
CA ALA A 863 0.47 -76.78 -20.02
C ALA A 863 0.86 -77.02 -21.50
N TYR A 864 0.51 -78.18 -22.07
CA TYR A 864 0.74 -78.46 -23.50
C TYR A 864 -0.30 -77.77 -24.39
N LYS A 865 -1.57 -77.71 -23.96
CA LYS A 865 -2.61 -76.93 -24.65
C LYS A 865 -2.25 -75.45 -24.75
N ASN A 866 -1.91 -74.82 -23.62
CA ASN A 866 -1.60 -73.39 -23.58
C ASN A 866 -0.39 -73.03 -24.47
N ALA A 867 0.60 -73.93 -24.58
CA ALA A 867 1.74 -73.75 -25.49
C ALA A 867 1.34 -73.84 -26.98
N PHE A 868 0.41 -74.75 -27.32
CA PHE A 868 -0.13 -74.88 -28.67
C PHE A 868 -1.02 -73.69 -29.05
N GLU A 869 -1.90 -73.25 -28.16
CA GLU A 869 -2.79 -72.09 -28.36
C GLU A 869 -2.00 -70.78 -28.49
N SER A 870 -0.88 -70.63 -27.78
CA SER A 870 0.04 -69.48 -27.93
C SER A 870 0.74 -69.44 -29.30
N LEU A 871 1.14 -70.60 -29.85
CA LEU A 871 1.84 -70.69 -31.13
C LEU A 871 0.92 -70.59 -32.36
N PHE A 872 -0.35 -70.98 -32.26
CA PHE A 872 -1.27 -71.06 -33.41
C PHE A 872 -2.54 -70.20 -33.29
N GLY A 873 -2.84 -69.62 -32.12
CA GLY A 873 -4.08 -68.87 -31.88
C GLY A 873 -4.23 -67.58 -32.69
N ASN A 874 -3.14 -67.00 -33.19
CA ASN A 874 -3.15 -65.72 -33.93
C ASN A 874 -3.58 -65.82 -35.41
N LEU A 875 -3.89 -67.00 -35.95
CA LEU A 875 -4.43 -67.09 -37.32
C LEU A 875 -5.84 -66.47 -37.43
N ASN A 876 -6.70 -66.67 -36.41
CA ASN A 876 -8.07 -66.16 -36.41
C ASN A 876 -8.16 -64.64 -36.19
N THR A 877 -7.10 -64.00 -35.67
CA THR A 877 -7.03 -62.54 -35.48
C THR A 877 -6.50 -61.83 -36.72
N GLU A 878 -5.57 -62.44 -37.45
CA GLU A 878 -5.18 -62.00 -38.80
C GLU A 878 -6.35 -62.09 -39.78
N GLN A 879 -7.10 -63.20 -39.80
CA GLN A 879 -8.26 -63.35 -40.69
C GLN A 879 -9.36 -62.30 -40.41
N LYS A 880 -9.61 -61.94 -39.14
CA LYS A 880 -10.55 -60.87 -38.77
C LYS A 880 -10.04 -59.46 -39.06
N ARG A 881 -8.74 -59.26 -39.29
CA ARG A 881 -8.18 -57.99 -39.78
C ARG A 881 -8.41 -57.77 -41.27
N THR A 882 -8.58 -58.84 -42.04
CA THR A 882 -8.76 -58.76 -43.50
C THR A 882 -10.22 -58.76 -43.97
N GLU A 883 -11.17 -59.22 -43.15
CA GLU A 883 -12.57 -59.45 -43.56
C GLU A 883 -13.54 -58.27 -43.34
N SER A 884 -13.12 -57.13 -42.77
CA SER A 884 -14.07 -56.02 -42.50
C SER A 884 -13.50 -54.60 -42.60
N THR A 885 -12.38 -54.43 -43.32
CA THR A 885 -11.90 -53.14 -43.85
C THR A 885 -12.78 -52.57 -44.98
N GLU A 886 -14.07 -52.89 -44.99
CA GLU A 886 -14.97 -52.75 -46.16
C GLU A 886 -16.22 -51.88 -45.88
N ILE A 887 -16.45 -51.42 -44.64
CA ILE A 887 -17.54 -50.49 -44.32
C ILE A 887 -17.00 -49.25 -43.60
N ALA A 888 -16.69 -48.24 -44.39
CA ALA A 888 -16.52 -46.85 -43.97
C ALA A 888 -17.29 -45.95 -44.96
N VAL A 889 -17.60 -44.71 -44.55
CA VAL A 889 -18.40 -43.71 -45.29
C VAL A 889 -19.90 -44.02 -45.37
N TYR A 890 -20.72 -43.27 -44.62
CA TYR A 890 -21.76 -42.39 -45.19
C TYR A 890 -22.41 -41.48 -44.13
N VAL A 891 -22.63 -40.21 -44.51
CA VAL A 891 -23.32 -39.12 -43.79
C VAL A 891 -22.69 -38.73 -42.44
#